data_AF-A0A561PCQ1-F1
#
_entry.id   AF-A0A561PCQ1-F1
#
_cell.length_a   1.000
_cell.length_b   1.000
_cell.length_c   1.000
_cell.angle_alpha   90.00
_cell.angle_beta   90.00
_cell.angle_gamma   90.00
#
_symmetry.space_group_name_H-M   'P 1'
#
loop_
_entity.id
_entity.type
_entity.pdbx_description
1 polymer ?
#
loop_
_entity_poly.entity_id
_entity_poly.type
_entity_poly.pdbx_seq_one_letter_code
_entity_poly.pdbx_strand_id
1 'polypeptide(L)'
;MQATFKTTCCYCGVGCGIVVEKDRQGKLHVAGDKTHPVNKGMLCSKGMNLHYTVMDTSDRLLYPEMRYHRDLPRKRVSWDQALERTAAVFAAIIKQHGPDAVAFYASGQCLTEEYYVVNKLIKGFIGSNNIDTNSRLCMSSAVAAYKMALGEDAVPGTYDDIEQADCIFVAGANPAWCHPILWRRVEAARAANPAMKIIVSDPRITQSCAIADLHLQVNPGTDIVLHHAIGRALITAGHTNSQFIQAHTNGYDQYKDIVMERSIEEAAAICGITPGEIYTAADYIGNATGFMTFWTMGLNQSVVGVNKNLSLINLHLITGHIGKPGSGPFSLTGQPNAMGGREVGGLSNLLPAHRVLSNPLHRAEVQAFWGGTTLSDKPGLTATEMFTALNDGRLKAIWIMCTNPLVSLPDVRFAEAALQKAKFVVVQEISNKPETLRYADVVLPAAAWTEKEGTMTNAERRISYLTKITDAPGEALPDAEIICRFAQKMGYHGFDYTNMSAIYDEHCRLTAGTHIDISHLNYSTLKAKRSVQWPYHTGSGTPRLFEDHAFYTPDQRAIIHSFDDANHSEPLSPERPLILTTGRIRDQWHTMSKTGKVSKLKQHIASSFLEIHPEDARQRHIKEGDIVTVSNERGNVRVKAQLSSSIKQGVVFLPMHWGKILNSDLHRANNLTNHLLDPISKQPDFKYSAVQVQRYQKPRQKIVIIGAGAGACGFVKSYRELNTTDEIVVFSKENLPFYNRVMLPDYISGTQAWKQLVKMTRQEEGAHRITLHRGVSITHIDRSNKQVTDSNGHVHTYDILLMATGSRAATLRDIPPIPGIFTMRTRMDADAFKQHIHPSGGKVMIVGGGLLGIELAASLKEINIDVGVIQRTSRLMDRQLDTLGGQLLYEELTDRGIDIIYNDEIDRFIGQTQLEGIRMKSGVYIPCQAVVMSIGTVPNIELAQAAQLQCNRGVVVNEYLQTSDPDIYAIGEMAAFNGVLYGITAAAEQQAAVVAQYLNGDISQYYQGSLFMNILKMHGTDLCSLGMVETPKDPAYEEVVFIDKAKRYYKKCIIHQDKLVGAILIGDKSEFIEFRDLIQQRIELSDKRLELLRSGKKGTPVIGKLVCSCGNVGEGNILEKIKSGCHTLPALCQATGAGMGCGSCKPEVKALLEKSIAKTTTELVSS
;
A
#
# COMPACT_ATOMS: atom_id res chain seq x y z
N MET A 1 -22.37 22.95 16.59
CA MET A 1 -21.83 22.15 17.72
C MET A 1 -20.90 21.09 17.16
N GLN A 2 -19.84 20.73 17.88
CA GLN A 2 -19.06 19.52 17.59
C GLN A 2 -19.86 18.34 18.12
N ALA A 3 -20.10 17.32 17.30
CA ALA A 3 -20.88 16.15 17.69
C ALA A 3 -19.94 14.96 17.91
N THR A 4 -20.14 14.23 19.01
CA THR A 4 -19.30 13.09 19.39
C THR A 4 -20.13 11.81 19.35
N PHE A 5 -19.60 10.79 18.68
CA PHE A 5 -20.25 9.50 18.48
C PHE A 5 -19.35 8.37 18.96
N LYS A 6 -19.93 7.26 19.39
CA LYS A 6 -19.21 6.02 19.70
C LYS A 6 -19.53 4.96 18.66
N THR A 7 -18.50 4.26 18.18
CA THR A 7 -18.62 3.19 17.18
C THR A 7 -17.51 2.15 17.40
N THR A 8 -17.39 1.17 16.50
CA THR A 8 -16.39 0.08 16.60
C THR A 8 -15.50 0.05 15.35
N CYS A 9 -14.25 -0.37 15.53
CA CYS A 9 -13.28 -0.56 14.45
C CYS A 9 -13.71 -1.69 13.51
N CYS A 10 -13.65 -1.47 12.19
CA CYS A 10 -14.02 -2.45 11.17
C CYS A 10 -12.83 -3.17 10.50
N TYR A 11 -11.72 -3.37 11.22
CA TYR A 11 -10.52 -4.05 10.70
C TYR A 11 -10.38 -5.48 11.23
N CYS A 12 -9.58 -5.74 12.26
CA CYS A 12 -9.40 -7.10 12.78
C CYS A 12 -10.56 -7.52 13.70
N GLY A 13 -10.68 -8.82 13.96
CA GLY A 13 -11.69 -9.44 14.85
C GLY A 13 -11.54 -9.13 16.34
N VAL A 14 -10.86 -8.04 16.71
CA VAL A 14 -10.70 -7.59 18.10
C VAL A 14 -11.91 -6.79 18.58
N GLY A 15 -12.50 -5.94 17.73
CA GLY A 15 -13.66 -5.11 18.12
C GLY A 15 -13.31 -3.91 19.01
N CYS A 16 -12.27 -3.14 18.65
CA CYS A 16 -11.88 -1.94 19.41
C CYS A 16 -12.96 -0.84 19.33
N GLY A 17 -13.33 -0.25 20.47
CA GLY A 17 -14.23 0.90 20.55
C GLY A 17 -13.54 2.20 20.14
N ILE A 18 -14.24 3.01 19.35
CA ILE A 18 -13.77 4.27 18.77
C ILE A 18 -14.74 5.39 19.15
N VAL A 19 -14.17 6.53 19.55
CA VAL A 19 -14.87 7.81 19.62
C VAL A 19 -14.59 8.58 18.32
N VAL A 20 -15.65 9.04 17.66
CA VAL A 20 -15.58 9.84 16.44
C VAL A 20 -16.11 11.23 16.75
N GLU A 21 -15.30 12.24 16.48
CA GLU A 21 -15.70 13.64 16.58
C GLU A 21 -15.95 14.19 15.18
N LYS A 22 -17.13 14.76 14.96
CA LYS A 22 -17.51 15.42 13.72
C LYS A 22 -17.51 16.93 13.94
N ASP A 23 -16.65 17.63 13.19
CA ASP A 23 -16.55 19.08 13.26
C ASP A 23 -17.67 19.79 12.47
N ARG A 24 -17.67 21.13 12.48
CA ARG A 24 -18.69 21.93 11.79
C ARG A 24 -18.60 21.84 10.25
N GLN A 25 -17.45 21.44 9.71
CA GLN A 25 -17.23 21.23 8.28
C GLN A 25 -17.52 19.79 7.85
N GLY A 26 -17.92 18.92 8.80
CA GLY A 26 -18.19 17.51 8.56
C GLY A 26 -16.95 16.61 8.58
N LYS A 27 -15.77 17.13 8.93
CA LYS A 27 -14.55 16.32 9.05
C LYS A 27 -14.63 15.44 10.30
N LEU A 28 -14.09 14.23 10.14
CA LEU A 28 -14.06 13.21 11.18
C LEU A 28 -12.68 13.10 11.80
N HIS A 29 -12.63 13.12 13.13
CA HIS A 29 -11.45 12.78 13.93
C HIS A 29 -11.75 11.55 14.77
N VAL A 30 -10.74 10.72 15.04
CA VAL A 30 -10.94 9.45 15.78
C VAL A 30 -9.99 9.34 16.96
N ALA A 31 -10.50 8.82 18.06
CA ALA A 31 -9.74 8.43 19.25
C ALA A 31 -10.26 7.09 19.78
N GLY A 32 -9.48 6.40 20.62
CA GLY A 32 -9.96 5.18 21.27
C GLY A 32 -10.96 5.48 22.37
N ASP A 33 -12.03 4.69 22.48
CA ASP A 33 -12.98 4.80 23.59
C ASP A 33 -12.36 4.24 24.87
N LYS A 34 -12.03 5.14 25.81
CA LYS A 34 -11.46 4.82 27.12
C LYS A 34 -12.34 3.91 27.97
N THR A 35 -13.66 3.92 27.72
CA THR A 35 -14.65 3.14 28.47
C THR A 35 -14.96 1.78 27.84
N HIS A 36 -14.47 1.51 26.62
CA HIS A 36 -14.77 0.27 25.93
C HIS A 36 -13.91 -0.89 26.48
N PRO A 37 -14.50 -2.03 26.87
CA PRO A 37 -13.81 -3.08 27.63
C PRO A 37 -12.65 -3.73 26.85
N VAL A 38 -12.79 -3.82 25.53
CA VAL A 38 -11.80 -4.47 24.66
C VAL A 38 -10.46 -3.74 24.63
N ASN A 39 -10.47 -2.44 24.31
CA ASN A 39 -9.27 -1.68 23.99
C ASN A 39 -8.89 -0.61 25.01
N LYS A 40 -9.78 -0.27 25.95
CA LYS A 40 -9.49 0.66 27.06
C LYS A 40 -8.84 1.98 26.59
N GLY A 41 -9.30 2.51 25.45
CA GLY A 41 -8.78 3.75 24.84
C GLY A 41 -7.60 3.58 23.88
N MET A 42 -7.01 2.39 23.75
CA MET A 42 -5.90 2.15 22.83
C MET A 42 -6.40 1.95 21.38
N LEU A 43 -5.62 2.40 20.40
CA LEU A 43 -5.82 2.09 18.97
C LEU A 43 -4.48 1.74 18.31
N CYS A 44 -4.50 0.84 17.33
CA CYS A 44 -3.34 0.58 16.48
C CYS A 44 -3.23 1.61 15.35
N SER A 45 -2.12 1.60 14.59
CA SER A 45 -1.89 2.50 13.45
C SER A 45 -3.10 2.56 12.48
N LYS A 46 -3.68 1.40 12.16
CA LYS A 46 -4.87 1.31 11.30
C LYS A 46 -6.10 1.99 11.93
N GLY A 47 -6.34 1.75 13.22
CA GLY A 47 -7.47 2.33 13.96
C GLY A 47 -7.39 3.86 14.08
N MET A 48 -6.20 4.40 14.37
CA MET A 48 -5.96 5.84 14.48
C MET A 48 -6.18 6.59 13.15
N ASN A 49 -6.02 5.90 12.02
CA ASN A 49 -6.14 6.48 10.67
C ASN A 49 -7.43 6.03 9.94
N LEU A 50 -8.39 5.42 10.64
CA LEU A 50 -9.57 4.82 10.01
C LEU A 50 -10.47 5.85 9.29
N HIS A 51 -10.61 7.07 9.82
CA HIS A 51 -11.41 8.14 9.23
C HIS A 51 -10.96 8.53 7.81
N TYR A 52 -9.66 8.46 7.50
CA TYR A 52 -9.19 8.75 6.14
C TYR A 52 -9.77 7.80 5.09
N THR A 53 -10.21 6.59 5.47
CA THR A 53 -10.78 5.64 4.51
C THR A 53 -12.16 6.01 3.99
N VAL A 54 -12.86 6.91 4.70
CA VAL A 54 -14.21 7.39 4.38
C VAL A 54 -14.20 8.88 3.99
N MET A 55 -13.26 9.65 4.54
CA MET A 55 -13.04 11.06 4.16
C MET A 55 -12.41 11.20 2.77
N ASP A 56 -11.52 10.28 2.38
CA ASP A 56 -10.98 10.23 1.01
C ASP A 56 -11.96 9.48 0.10
N THR A 57 -12.73 10.26 -0.67
CA THR A 57 -13.73 9.75 -1.62
C THR A 57 -13.20 9.61 -3.04
N SER A 58 -11.90 9.81 -3.28
CA SER A 58 -11.31 9.89 -4.64
C SER A 58 -11.45 8.61 -5.47
N ASP A 59 -11.64 7.47 -4.82
CA ASP A 59 -11.84 6.16 -5.45
C ASP A 59 -13.23 5.58 -5.18
N ARG A 60 -14.18 6.35 -4.64
CA ARG A 60 -15.51 5.82 -4.30
C ARG A 60 -16.33 5.49 -5.53
N LEU A 61 -17.03 4.35 -5.47
CA LEU A 61 -18.14 4.06 -6.37
C LEU A 61 -19.35 4.89 -5.91
N LEU A 62 -19.91 5.69 -6.82
CA LEU A 62 -20.97 6.66 -6.51
C LEU A 62 -22.34 6.24 -7.05
N TYR A 63 -22.38 5.46 -8.13
CA TYR A 63 -23.61 5.12 -8.85
C TYR A 63 -23.58 3.66 -9.30
N PRO A 64 -24.74 2.99 -9.43
CA PRO A 64 -24.82 1.71 -10.10
C PRO A 64 -24.26 1.80 -11.52
N GLU A 65 -23.46 0.81 -11.90
CA GLU A 65 -22.96 0.68 -13.27
C GLU A 65 -23.37 -0.67 -13.84
N MET A 66 -23.70 -0.71 -15.12
CA MET A 66 -24.05 -1.93 -15.83
C MET A 66 -23.47 -1.94 -17.23
N ARG A 67 -23.13 -3.13 -17.74
CA ARG A 67 -22.88 -3.35 -19.18
C ARG A 67 -23.88 -4.35 -19.75
N TYR A 68 -24.32 -4.13 -20.99
CA TYR A 68 -25.24 -5.03 -21.67
C TYR A 68 -24.55 -6.27 -22.26
N HIS A 69 -23.27 -6.13 -22.60
CA HIS A 69 -22.41 -7.21 -23.09
C HIS A 69 -21.01 -7.04 -22.47
N ARG A 70 -20.28 -8.13 -22.30
CA ARG A 70 -18.99 -8.14 -21.59
C ARG A 70 -17.93 -7.28 -22.28
N ASP A 71 -17.98 -7.19 -23.61
CA ASP A 71 -17.08 -6.37 -24.45
C ASP A 71 -17.44 -4.89 -24.49
N LEU A 72 -18.58 -4.50 -23.93
CA LEU A 72 -18.99 -3.10 -23.87
C LEU A 72 -18.52 -2.46 -22.55
N PRO A 73 -18.21 -1.14 -22.56
CA PRO A 73 -17.91 -0.42 -21.34
C PRO A 73 -19.13 -0.39 -20.41
N ARG A 74 -18.90 -0.43 -19.11
CA ARG A 74 -19.96 -0.17 -18.13
C ARG A 74 -20.44 1.27 -18.25
N LYS A 75 -21.75 1.46 -18.05
CA LYS A 75 -22.39 2.78 -18.04
C LYS A 75 -23.15 2.97 -16.72
N ARG A 76 -23.18 4.20 -16.23
CA ARG A 76 -24.05 4.59 -15.11
C ARG A 76 -25.51 4.27 -15.46
N VAL A 77 -26.22 3.68 -14.52
CA VAL A 77 -27.66 3.38 -14.60
C VAL A 77 -28.35 3.73 -13.28
N SER A 78 -29.69 3.76 -13.27
CA SER A 78 -30.44 3.88 -12.02
C SER A 78 -30.39 2.58 -11.20
N TRP A 79 -30.66 2.69 -9.90
CA TRP A 79 -30.81 1.52 -9.01
C TRP A 79 -31.89 0.55 -9.49
N ASP A 80 -33.05 1.05 -9.92
CA ASP A 80 -34.13 0.20 -10.41
C ASP A 80 -33.70 -0.60 -11.64
N GLN A 81 -33.08 0.04 -12.63
CA GLN A 81 -32.58 -0.65 -13.82
C GLN A 81 -31.53 -1.73 -13.49
N ALA A 82 -30.58 -1.41 -12.60
CA ALA A 82 -29.55 -2.36 -12.19
C ALA A 82 -30.14 -3.58 -11.49
N LEU A 83 -31.06 -3.37 -10.53
CA LEU A 83 -31.66 -4.44 -9.75
C LEU A 83 -32.69 -5.24 -10.54
N GLU A 84 -33.50 -4.60 -11.39
CA GLU A 84 -34.46 -5.28 -12.28
C GLU A 84 -33.73 -6.21 -13.26
N ARG A 85 -32.64 -5.73 -13.88
CA ARG A 85 -31.83 -6.58 -14.75
C ARG A 85 -31.21 -7.74 -13.98
N THR A 86 -30.64 -7.46 -12.81
CA THR A 86 -30.00 -8.48 -11.97
C THR A 86 -31.01 -9.55 -11.55
N ALA A 87 -32.20 -9.14 -11.09
CA ALA A 87 -33.28 -10.05 -10.72
C ALA A 87 -33.78 -10.88 -11.91
N ALA A 88 -34.03 -10.24 -13.06
CA ALA A 88 -34.45 -10.94 -14.27
C ALA A 88 -33.44 -12.01 -14.72
N VAL A 89 -32.13 -11.70 -14.67
CA VAL A 89 -31.07 -12.65 -15.04
C VAL A 89 -30.97 -13.79 -14.02
N PHE A 90 -30.99 -13.49 -12.72
CA PHE A 90 -30.99 -14.53 -11.68
C PHE A 90 -32.20 -15.45 -11.81
N ALA A 91 -33.41 -14.90 -11.95
CA ALA A 91 -34.63 -15.67 -12.13
C ALA A 91 -34.58 -16.56 -13.38
N ALA A 92 -34.07 -16.04 -14.50
CA ALA A 92 -33.91 -16.83 -15.73
C ALA A 92 -32.90 -17.98 -15.55
N ILE A 93 -31.76 -17.73 -14.92
CA ILE A 93 -30.74 -18.75 -14.63
C ILE A 93 -31.30 -19.82 -13.69
N ILE A 94 -31.96 -19.42 -12.61
CA ILE A 94 -32.57 -20.34 -11.63
C ILE A 94 -33.64 -21.20 -12.32
N LYS A 95 -34.50 -20.60 -13.15
CA LYS A 95 -35.53 -21.32 -13.90
C LYS A 95 -34.93 -22.35 -14.88
N GLN A 96 -33.82 -22.01 -15.54
CA GLN A 96 -33.21 -22.86 -16.56
C GLN A 96 -32.28 -23.94 -15.99
N HIS A 97 -31.56 -23.63 -14.91
CA HIS A 97 -30.44 -24.44 -14.42
C HIS A 97 -30.60 -24.88 -12.95
N GLY A 98 -31.67 -24.48 -12.28
CA GLY A 98 -31.91 -24.72 -10.86
C GLY A 98 -31.25 -23.68 -9.95
N PRO A 99 -31.62 -23.68 -8.65
CA PRO A 99 -31.17 -22.68 -7.69
C PRO A 99 -29.66 -22.74 -7.40
N ASP A 100 -29.04 -23.91 -7.54
CA ASP A 100 -27.59 -24.08 -7.35
C ASP A 100 -26.74 -23.51 -8.50
N ALA A 101 -27.37 -22.94 -9.54
CA ALA A 101 -26.67 -22.25 -10.62
C ALA A 101 -26.32 -20.78 -10.31
N VAL A 102 -26.71 -20.27 -9.14
CA VAL A 102 -26.35 -18.93 -8.63
C VAL A 102 -25.67 -19.03 -7.26
N ALA A 103 -24.81 -18.06 -6.94
CA ALA A 103 -24.10 -18.02 -5.66
C ALA A 103 -23.83 -16.61 -5.14
N PHE A 104 -23.67 -16.51 -3.82
CA PHE A 104 -23.20 -15.30 -3.13
C PHE A 104 -21.84 -15.57 -2.48
N TYR A 105 -20.84 -14.76 -2.82
CA TYR A 105 -19.53 -14.79 -2.17
C TYR A 105 -19.34 -13.52 -1.33
N ALA A 106 -19.52 -13.68 -0.02
CA ALA A 106 -19.53 -12.59 0.96
C ALA A 106 -18.23 -12.56 1.79
N SER A 107 -18.22 -11.77 2.86
CA SER A 107 -17.01 -11.53 3.64
C SER A 107 -17.29 -11.27 5.10
N GLY A 108 -16.37 -11.65 6.00
CA GLY A 108 -16.42 -11.32 7.44
C GLY A 108 -16.32 -9.81 7.73
N GLN A 109 -16.37 -8.97 6.71
CA GLN A 109 -16.51 -7.52 6.80
C GLN A 109 -17.97 -7.05 6.78
N CYS A 110 -18.92 -7.90 6.38
CA CYS A 110 -20.35 -7.56 6.41
C CYS A 110 -20.83 -7.40 7.85
N LEU A 111 -21.81 -6.54 8.07
CA LEU A 111 -22.53 -6.44 9.33
C LEU A 111 -23.43 -7.66 9.51
N THR A 112 -23.78 -7.99 10.75
CA THR A 112 -24.57 -9.19 11.07
C THR A 112 -25.93 -9.18 10.35
N GLU A 113 -26.54 -8.01 10.19
CA GLU A 113 -27.79 -7.79 9.49
C GLU A 113 -27.67 -8.10 8.00
N GLU A 114 -26.60 -7.64 7.37
CA GLU A 114 -26.29 -7.86 5.94
C GLU A 114 -26.10 -9.35 5.67
N TYR A 115 -25.35 -9.98 6.56
CA TYR A 115 -25.11 -11.41 6.61
C TYR A 115 -26.40 -12.22 6.77
N TYR A 116 -27.29 -11.77 7.66
CA TYR A 116 -28.56 -12.42 7.93
C TYR A 116 -29.46 -12.41 6.71
N VAL A 117 -29.67 -11.24 6.08
CA VAL A 117 -30.61 -11.13 4.96
C VAL A 117 -30.12 -11.86 3.71
N VAL A 118 -28.81 -11.86 3.42
CA VAL A 118 -28.29 -12.63 2.28
C VAL A 118 -28.42 -14.14 2.52
N ASN A 119 -28.22 -14.60 3.77
CA ASN A 119 -28.38 -16.01 4.11
C ASN A 119 -29.85 -16.45 4.09
N LYS A 120 -30.76 -15.62 4.61
CA LYS A 120 -32.22 -15.81 4.50
C LYS A 120 -32.64 -15.92 3.03
N LEU A 121 -32.17 -15.01 2.17
CA LEU A 121 -32.48 -14.97 0.75
C LEU A 121 -32.04 -16.25 0.01
N ILE A 122 -30.76 -16.60 0.08
CA ILE A 122 -30.23 -17.71 -0.71
C ILE A 122 -30.77 -19.07 -0.26
N LYS A 123 -30.84 -19.30 1.06
CA LYS A 123 -31.28 -20.59 1.62
C LYS A 123 -32.80 -20.70 1.68
N GLY A 124 -33.46 -19.69 2.26
CA GLY A 124 -34.90 -19.71 2.54
C GLY A 124 -35.79 -19.40 1.35
N PHE A 125 -35.31 -18.68 0.32
CA PHE A 125 -36.17 -18.22 -0.79
C PHE A 125 -35.70 -18.68 -2.17
N ILE A 126 -34.39 -18.58 -2.46
CA ILE A 126 -33.84 -19.14 -3.71
C ILE A 126 -33.81 -20.67 -3.62
N GLY A 127 -33.56 -21.24 -2.43
CA GLY A 127 -33.52 -22.68 -2.20
C GLY A 127 -32.16 -23.33 -2.49
N SER A 128 -31.08 -22.54 -2.41
CA SER A 128 -29.71 -23.03 -2.55
C SER A 128 -28.90 -22.75 -1.29
N ASN A 129 -27.91 -23.59 -1.00
CA ASN A 129 -26.93 -23.33 0.05
C ASN A 129 -25.64 -22.68 -0.48
N ASN A 130 -25.62 -22.21 -1.75
CA ASN A 130 -24.46 -21.59 -2.41
C ASN A 130 -24.18 -20.16 -1.92
N ILE A 131 -23.90 -20.05 -0.63
CA ILE A 131 -23.30 -18.88 -0.01
C ILE A 131 -22.07 -19.31 0.77
N ASP A 132 -20.95 -18.65 0.54
CA ASP A 132 -19.76 -18.82 1.37
C ASP A 132 -19.04 -17.48 1.50
N THR A 133 -18.09 -17.42 2.43
CA THR A 133 -17.38 -16.18 2.73
C THR A 133 -15.89 -16.37 2.88
N ASN A 134 -15.13 -15.26 2.88
CA ASN A 134 -13.72 -15.27 3.26
C ASN A 134 -13.45 -15.94 4.64
N SER A 135 -14.46 -16.10 5.50
CA SER A 135 -14.31 -16.84 6.76
C SER A 135 -13.93 -18.30 6.52
N ARG A 136 -14.33 -18.91 5.39
CA ARG A 136 -13.83 -20.21 4.89
C ARG A 136 -12.32 -20.24 4.73
N LEU A 137 -11.74 -19.14 4.25
CA LEU A 137 -10.31 -19.01 4.01
C LEU A 137 -9.53 -18.74 5.31
N CYS A 138 -10.23 -18.48 6.43
CA CYS A 138 -9.66 -17.88 7.62
C CYS A 138 -9.83 -18.77 8.87
N MET A 139 -11.05 -19.09 9.26
CA MET A 139 -11.35 -19.67 10.59
C MET A 139 -12.05 -21.03 10.53
N SER A 140 -12.43 -21.55 9.36
CA SER A 140 -13.27 -22.74 9.29
C SER A 140 -12.67 -23.97 9.96
N SER A 141 -11.34 -24.13 9.96
CA SER A 141 -10.67 -25.21 10.69
C SER A 141 -10.83 -25.11 12.20
N ALA A 142 -10.72 -23.89 12.76
CA ALA A 142 -10.94 -23.65 14.19
C ALA A 142 -12.41 -23.90 14.59
N VAL A 143 -13.34 -23.45 13.75
CA VAL A 143 -14.79 -23.65 13.92
C VAL A 143 -15.14 -25.14 13.97
N ALA A 144 -14.60 -25.92 13.02
CA ALA A 144 -14.81 -27.36 13.00
C ALA A 144 -14.22 -28.03 14.25
N ALA A 145 -13.03 -27.62 14.68
CA ALA A 145 -12.40 -28.16 15.88
C ALA A 145 -13.17 -27.85 17.17
N TYR A 146 -13.64 -26.61 17.37
CA TYR A 146 -14.51 -26.27 18.51
C TYR A 146 -15.79 -27.11 18.49
N LYS A 147 -16.44 -27.24 17.32
CA LYS A 147 -17.64 -28.06 17.18
C LYS A 147 -17.39 -29.54 17.52
N MET A 148 -16.25 -30.09 17.08
CA MET A 148 -15.89 -31.49 17.33
C MET A 148 -15.52 -31.73 18.81
N ALA A 149 -14.81 -30.80 19.45
CA ALA A 149 -14.34 -30.97 20.82
C ALA A 149 -15.38 -30.55 21.88
N LEU A 150 -16.13 -29.47 21.63
CA LEU A 150 -17.02 -28.80 22.60
C LEU A 150 -18.51 -28.87 22.21
N GLY A 151 -18.85 -29.41 21.04
CA GLY A 151 -20.22 -29.59 20.54
C GLY A 151 -20.71 -28.49 19.59
N GLU A 152 -20.23 -27.26 19.74
CA GLU A 152 -20.56 -26.11 18.87
C GLU A 152 -19.35 -25.19 18.63
N ASP A 153 -19.50 -24.19 17.75
CA ASP A 153 -18.53 -23.09 17.57
C ASP A 153 -18.58 -22.11 18.76
N ALA A 154 -18.22 -22.61 19.94
CA ALA A 154 -18.28 -21.89 21.19
C ALA A 154 -16.87 -21.59 21.70
N VAL A 155 -16.37 -20.38 21.42
CA VAL A 155 -15.09 -19.92 21.99
C VAL A 155 -15.25 -19.85 23.51
N PRO A 156 -14.45 -20.54 24.33
CA PRO A 156 -14.71 -20.65 25.77
C PRO A 156 -14.28 -19.43 26.60
N GLY A 157 -13.14 -18.82 26.26
CA GLY A 157 -12.53 -17.75 27.05
C GLY A 157 -13.05 -16.34 26.75
N THR A 158 -12.55 -15.36 27.52
CA THR A 158 -12.78 -13.91 27.34
C THR A 158 -11.45 -13.17 27.25
N TYR A 159 -11.43 -11.93 26.73
CA TYR A 159 -10.19 -11.14 26.72
C TYR A 159 -9.70 -10.76 28.13
N ASP A 160 -10.57 -10.77 29.13
CA ASP A 160 -10.18 -10.52 30.53
C ASP A 160 -9.42 -11.69 31.17
N ASP A 161 -9.31 -12.83 30.47
CA ASP A 161 -8.45 -13.93 30.88
C ASP A 161 -6.98 -13.64 30.57
N ILE A 162 -6.67 -12.72 29.65
CA ILE A 162 -5.30 -12.36 29.29
C ILE A 162 -4.53 -11.87 30.53
N GLU A 163 -5.16 -11.01 31.34
CA GLU A 163 -4.56 -10.47 32.55
C GLU A 163 -4.45 -11.50 33.69
N GLN A 164 -5.12 -12.65 33.59
CA GLN A 164 -5.16 -13.68 34.62
C GLN A 164 -4.34 -14.92 34.27
N ALA A 165 -3.91 -15.06 33.02
CA ALA A 165 -3.06 -16.17 32.60
C ALA A 165 -1.65 -16.03 33.20
N ASP A 166 -1.04 -17.16 33.57
CA ASP A 166 0.38 -17.25 33.93
C ASP A 166 1.19 -18.05 32.89
N CYS A 167 0.53 -18.67 31.91
CA CYS A 167 1.14 -19.24 30.72
C CYS A 167 0.31 -18.91 29.46
N ILE A 168 0.96 -18.32 28.45
CA ILE A 168 0.35 -18.03 27.14
C ILE A 168 1.16 -18.73 26.04
N PHE A 169 0.50 -19.58 25.27
CA PHE A 169 1.10 -20.23 24.10
C PHE A 169 0.52 -19.70 22.79
N VAL A 170 1.34 -18.95 22.05
CA VAL A 170 1.03 -18.43 20.73
C VAL A 170 1.44 -19.44 19.65
N ALA A 171 0.49 -20.06 18.96
CA ALA A 171 0.74 -21.08 17.94
C ALA A 171 0.36 -20.59 16.54
N GLY A 172 1.32 -20.50 15.63
CA GLY A 172 1.10 -20.11 14.23
C GLY A 172 0.44 -18.73 14.08
N ALA A 173 0.84 -17.76 14.91
CA ALA A 173 0.23 -16.43 14.99
C ALA A 173 1.25 -15.33 15.28
N ASN A 174 1.00 -14.13 14.75
CA ASN A 174 1.73 -12.90 15.10
C ASN A 174 0.77 -11.82 15.64
N PRO A 175 0.21 -12.01 16.85
CA PRO A 175 -0.72 -11.06 17.48
C PRO A 175 -0.13 -9.65 17.62
N ALA A 176 1.18 -9.50 17.80
CA ALA A 176 1.83 -8.17 17.88
C ALA A 176 1.53 -7.28 16.67
N TRP A 177 1.41 -7.86 15.46
CA TRP A 177 1.08 -7.12 14.24
C TRP A 177 -0.38 -7.29 13.79
N CYS A 178 -0.95 -8.48 13.96
CA CYS A 178 -2.27 -8.81 13.44
C CYS A 178 -3.40 -8.40 14.40
N HIS A 179 -3.14 -8.45 15.71
CA HIS A 179 -4.08 -8.12 16.78
C HIS A 179 -3.43 -7.22 17.85
N PRO A 180 -2.87 -6.05 17.47
CA PRO A 180 -1.91 -5.33 18.33
C PRO A 180 -2.48 -4.93 19.69
N ILE A 181 -3.80 -4.69 19.78
CA ILE A 181 -4.45 -4.32 21.04
C ILE A 181 -4.49 -5.50 22.02
N LEU A 182 -4.73 -6.72 21.55
CA LEU A 182 -4.66 -7.89 22.42
C LEU A 182 -3.22 -8.14 22.87
N TRP A 183 -2.26 -7.97 21.96
CA TRP A 183 -0.84 -8.09 22.32
C TRP A 183 -0.38 -7.02 23.32
N ARG A 184 -0.88 -5.79 23.21
CA ARG A 184 -0.64 -4.73 24.22
C ARG A 184 -1.20 -5.10 25.59
N ARG A 185 -2.31 -5.85 25.65
CA ARG A 185 -2.81 -6.41 26.91
C ARG A 185 -1.89 -7.50 27.46
N VAL A 186 -1.36 -8.38 26.60
CA VAL A 186 -0.33 -9.37 26.99
C VAL A 186 0.92 -8.68 27.54
N GLU A 187 1.44 -7.67 26.84
CA GLU A 187 2.59 -6.88 27.30
C GLU A 187 2.34 -6.23 28.67
N ALA A 188 1.15 -5.65 28.87
CA ALA A 188 0.77 -5.08 30.16
C ALA A 188 0.62 -6.14 31.26
N ALA A 189 0.06 -7.31 30.93
CA ALA A 189 -0.08 -8.43 31.85
C ALA A 189 1.28 -9.00 32.25
N ARG A 190 2.21 -9.17 31.30
CA ARG A 190 3.61 -9.59 31.54
C ARG A 190 4.38 -8.56 32.37
N ALA A 191 4.14 -7.27 32.13
CA ALA A 191 4.75 -6.21 32.96
C ALA A 191 4.23 -6.24 34.40
N ALA A 192 2.94 -6.55 34.61
CA ALA A 192 2.34 -6.71 35.93
C ALA A 192 2.73 -8.05 36.61
N ASN A 193 2.96 -9.10 35.83
CA ASN A 193 3.40 -10.41 36.27
C ASN A 193 4.66 -10.87 35.49
N PRO A 194 5.86 -10.49 35.93
CA PRO A 194 7.12 -10.92 35.30
C PRO A 194 7.41 -12.42 35.35
N ALA A 195 6.58 -13.23 36.03
CA ALA A 195 6.69 -14.69 36.04
C ALA A 195 5.90 -15.35 34.91
N MET A 196 4.93 -14.65 34.30
CA MET A 196 4.05 -15.18 33.24
C MET A 196 4.84 -15.76 32.05
N LYS A 197 4.74 -17.04 31.77
CA LYS A 197 5.47 -17.68 30.67
C LYS A 197 4.81 -17.45 29.32
N ILE A 198 5.60 -17.07 28.32
CA ILE A 198 5.13 -16.90 26.94
C ILE A 198 5.89 -17.84 26.02
N ILE A 199 5.15 -18.76 25.40
CA ILE A 199 5.65 -19.68 24.37
C ILE A 199 5.16 -19.18 23.01
N VAL A 200 6.02 -19.16 22.00
CA VAL A 200 5.65 -18.87 20.61
C VAL A 200 6.11 -20.01 19.73
N SER A 201 5.21 -20.62 18.95
CA SER A 201 5.55 -21.58 17.89
C SER A 201 5.24 -20.95 16.53
N ASP A 202 6.28 -20.61 15.79
CA ASP A 202 6.20 -20.04 14.44
C ASP A 202 7.54 -20.27 13.73
N PRO A 203 7.57 -20.68 12.44
CA PRO A 203 8.83 -20.80 11.68
C PRO A 203 9.59 -19.47 11.56
N ARG A 204 8.93 -18.34 11.81
CA ARG A 204 9.53 -16.99 11.83
C ARG A 204 9.72 -16.50 13.25
N ILE A 205 10.84 -15.83 13.50
CA ILE A 205 11.01 -14.94 14.65
C ILE A 205 10.16 -13.70 14.39
N THR A 206 8.90 -13.75 14.80
CA THR A 206 7.96 -12.64 14.65
C THR A 206 8.13 -11.62 15.78
N GLN A 207 7.45 -10.48 15.68
CA GLN A 207 7.48 -9.46 16.74
C GLN A 207 6.84 -9.94 18.04
N SER A 208 6.02 -11.00 17.98
CA SER A 208 5.49 -11.63 19.19
C SER A 208 6.59 -12.39 19.96
N CYS A 209 7.68 -12.80 19.31
CA CYS A 209 8.83 -13.44 19.96
C CYS A 209 9.64 -12.45 20.85
N ALA A 210 9.45 -11.13 20.71
CA ALA A 210 10.25 -10.13 21.41
C ALA A 210 10.14 -10.19 22.94
N ILE A 211 9.05 -10.76 23.46
CA ILE A 211 8.83 -10.97 24.90
C ILE A 211 8.60 -12.45 25.26
N ALA A 212 8.88 -13.37 24.33
CA ALA A 212 8.70 -14.80 24.56
C ALA A 212 9.81 -15.36 25.46
N ASP A 213 9.45 -16.23 26.40
CA ASP A 213 10.41 -17.02 27.17
C ASP A 213 10.95 -18.19 26.32
N LEU A 214 10.13 -18.71 25.40
CA LEU A 214 10.47 -19.83 24.53
C LEU A 214 9.93 -19.60 23.11
N HIS A 215 10.81 -19.66 22.11
CA HIS A 215 10.43 -19.66 20.70
C HIS A 215 10.71 -21.03 20.07
N LEU A 216 9.65 -21.74 19.74
CA LEU A 216 9.69 -23.01 19.02
C LEU A 216 9.68 -22.72 17.51
N GLN A 217 10.86 -22.62 16.91
CA GLN A 217 11.00 -22.33 15.47
C GLN A 217 10.79 -23.60 14.64
N VAL A 218 9.55 -24.11 14.60
CA VAL A 218 9.23 -25.40 13.97
C VAL A 218 9.33 -25.39 12.44
N ASN A 219 9.55 -26.57 11.85
CA ASN A 219 9.32 -26.83 10.43
C ASN A 219 7.82 -26.63 10.12
N PRO A 220 7.46 -25.88 9.05
CA PRO A 220 6.05 -25.75 8.68
C PRO A 220 5.39 -27.12 8.46
N GLY A 221 4.17 -27.30 8.98
CA GLY A 221 3.42 -28.54 8.83
C GLY A 221 3.57 -29.56 9.95
N THR A 222 4.47 -29.34 10.92
CA THR A 222 4.73 -30.29 12.02
C THR A 222 4.03 -29.92 13.34
N ASP A 223 3.01 -29.08 13.30
CA ASP A 223 2.32 -28.57 14.50
C ASP A 223 1.67 -29.70 15.32
N ILE A 224 1.07 -30.71 14.67
CA ILE A 224 0.47 -31.86 15.36
C ILE A 224 1.56 -32.66 16.09
N VAL A 225 2.69 -32.90 15.43
CA VAL A 225 3.85 -33.59 16.01
C VAL A 225 4.34 -32.88 17.27
N LEU A 226 4.44 -31.54 17.22
CA LEU A 226 4.80 -30.73 18.38
C LEU A 226 3.78 -30.90 19.52
N HIS A 227 2.48 -30.74 19.24
CA HIS A 227 1.45 -30.82 20.27
C HIS A 227 1.34 -32.22 20.88
N HIS A 228 1.49 -33.29 20.08
CA HIS A 228 1.55 -34.67 20.58
C HIS A 228 2.76 -34.86 21.50
N ALA A 229 3.93 -34.35 21.13
CA ALA A 229 5.13 -34.45 21.97
C ALA A 229 4.98 -33.68 23.30
N ILE A 230 4.38 -32.48 23.28
CA ILE A 230 4.02 -31.75 24.50
C ILE A 230 3.01 -32.55 25.33
N GLY A 231 1.98 -33.11 24.69
CA GLY A 231 0.99 -33.97 25.34
C GLY A 231 1.61 -35.19 26.03
N ARG A 232 2.52 -35.88 25.35
CA ARG A 232 3.32 -36.99 25.89
C ARG A 232 4.11 -36.57 27.12
N ALA A 233 4.81 -35.44 27.03
CA ALA A 233 5.61 -34.91 28.13
C ALA A 233 4.74 -34.55 29.34
N LEU A 234 3.59 -33.90 29.14
CA LEU A 234 2.62 -33.59 30.20
C LEU A 234 2.08 -34.86 30.88
N ILE A 235 1.76 -35.90 30.11
CA ILE A 235 1.29 -37.19 30.66
C ILE A 235 2.40 -37.87 31.47
N THR A 236 3.61 -37.94 30.92
CA THR A 236 4.74 -38.64 31.56
C THR A 236 5.19 -37.94 32.84
N ALA A 237 5.12 -36.61 32.89
CA ALA A 237 5.44 -35.79 34.06
C ALA A 237 4.30 -35.72 35.09
N GLY A 238 3.12 -36.28 34.81
CA GLY A 238 1.99 -36.27 35.74
C GLY A 238 1.24 -34.94 35.83
N HIS A 239 1.37 -34.06 34.83
CA HIS A 239 0.72 -32.74 34.78
C HIS A 239 -0.73 -32.77 34.24
N THR A 240 -1.33 -33.96 34.11
CA THR A 240 -2.73 -34.10 33.66
C THR A 240 -3.71 -33.96 34.82
N ASN A 241 -4.92 -33.48 34.53
CA ASN A 241 -6.01 -33.39 35.51
C ASN A 241 -6.91 -34.63 35.41
N SER A 242 -6.52 -35.71 36.09
CA SER A 242 -7.23 -36.99 36.05
C SER A 242 -8.69 -36.90 36.49
N GLN A 243 -9.00 -36.04 37.48
CA GLN A 243 -10.38 -35.84 37.95
C GLN A 243 -11.24 -35.19 36.87
N PHE A 244 -10.75 -34.12 36.24
CA PHE A 244 -11.45 -33.46 35.14
C PHE A 244 -11.64 -34.38 33.94
N ILE A 245 -10.60 -35.12 33.54
CA ILE A 245 -10.66 -36.07 32.43
C ILE A 245 -11.75 -37.13 32.69
N GLN A 246 -11.72 -37.77 33.86
CA GLN A 246 -12.69 -38.82 34.19
C GLN A 246 -14.12 -38.28 34.30
N ALA A 247 -14.30 -37.07 34.83
CA ALA A 247 -15.62 -36.51 35.11
C ALA A 247 -16.25 -35.78 33.90
N HIS A 248 -15.45 -35.24 32.99
CA HIS A 248 -15.94 -34.27 32.00
C HIS A 248 -15.43 -34.46 30.56
N THR A 249 -14.64 -35.51 30.28
CA THR A 249 -14.14 -35.74 28.91
C THR A 249 -14.30 -37.19 28.43
N ASN A 250 -14.32 -37.37 27.11
CA ASN A 250 -14.24 -38.67 26.43
C ASN A 250 -12.98 -38.74 25.57
N GLY A 251 -12.51 -39.95 25.24
CA GLY A 251 -11.43 -40.18 24.26
C GLY A 251 -9.99 -40.10 24.79
N TYR A 252 -9.79 -39.92 26.10
CA TYR A 252 -8.45 -39.78 26.68
C TYR A 252 -7.53 -40.98 26.44
N ASP A 253 -8.02 -42.21 26.58
CA ASP A 253 -7.18 -43.41 26.44
C ASP A 253 -6.59 -43.54 25.04
N GLN A 254 -7.41 -43.31 24.00
CA GLN A 254 -6.96 -43.29 22.60
C GLN A 254 -5.94 -42.17 22.37
N TYR A 255 -6.15 -41.01 22.99
CA TYR A 255 -5.21 -39.89 22.90
C TYR A 255 -3.89 -40.20 23.58
N LYS A 256 -3.92 -40.86 24.74
CA LYS A 256 -2.72 -41.31 25.44
C LYS A 256 -1.95 -42.31 24.59
N ASP A 257 -2.63 -43.26 23.95
CA ASP A 257 -1.99 -44.25 23.09
C ASP A 257 -1.28 -43.57 21.91
N ILE A 258 -1.97 -42.69 21.16
CA ILE A 258 -1.40 -42.04 19.97
C ILE A 258 -0.18 -41.16 20.30
N VAL A 259 -0.23 -40.38 21.39
CA VAL A 259 0.91 -39.50 21.74
C VAL A 259 2.11 -40.28 22.29
N MET A 260 1.91 -41.53 22.72
CA MET A 260 2.97 -42.41 23.20
C MET A 260 3.67 -43.19 22.07
N GLU A 261 3.15 -43.16 20.84
CA GLU A 261 3.74 -43.87 19.69
C GLU A 261 5.12 -43.31 19.31
N ARG A 262 5.30 -41.98 19.37
CA ARG A 262 6.56 -41.32 18.99
C ARG A 262 7.34 -40.84 20.20
N SER A 263 8.67 -41.01 20.16
CA SER A 263 9.57 -40.44 21.16
C SER A 263 9.69 -38.92 21.03
N ILE A 264 10.15 -38.25 22.09
CA ILE A 264 10.38 -36.80 22.07
C ILE A 264 11.53 -36.46 21.12
N GLU A 265 12.54 -37.33 21.03
CA GLU A 265 13.70 -37.19 20.17
C GLU A 265 13.31 -37.21 18.69
N GLU A 266 12.48 -38.16 18.28
CA GLU A 266 11.94 -38.23 16.91
C GLU A 266 11.06 -37.02 16.60
N ALA A 267 10.18 -36.63 17.54
CA ALA A 267 9.31 -35.47 17.36
C ALA A 267 10.12 -34.17 17.22
N ALA A 268 11.15 -33.97 18.04
CA ALA A 268 12.06 -32.84 17.97
C ALA A 268 12.77 -32.77 16.61
N ALA A 269 13.28 -33.91 16.13
CA ALA A 269 13.93 -34.00 14.81
C ALA A 269 12.97 -33.63 13.66
N ILE A 270 11.73 -34.14 13.67
CA ILE A 270 10.71 -33.80 12.66
C ILE A 270 10.37 -32.30 12.72
N CYS A 271 10.14 -31.77 13.91
CA CYS A 271 9.85 -30.36 14.12
C CYS A 271 11.04 -29.44 13.84
N GLY A 272 12.27 -29.94 13.78
CA GLY A 272 13.47 -29.15 13.60
C GLY A 272 13.76 -28.22 14.78
N ILE A 273 13.50 -28.72 15.99
CA ILE A 273 13.79 -28.10 17.30
C ILE A 273 14.50 -29.12 18.20
N THR A 274 14.84 -28.76 19.44
CA THR A 274 15.50 -29.65 20.40
C THR A 274 14.49 -30.34 21.33
N PRO A 275 14.80 -31.55 21.84
CA PRO A 275 13.98 -32.20 22.88
C PRO A 275 13.80 -31.33 24.13
N GLY A 276 14.84 -30.60 24.54
CA GLY A 276 14.81 -29.72 25.70
C GLY A 276 13.79 -28.59 25.58
N GLU A 277 13.59 -28.04 24.38
CA GLU A 277 12.56 -27.03 24.13
C GLU A 277 11.15 -27.62 24.28
N ILE A 278 10.92 -28.88 23.87
CA ILE A 278 9.63 -29.56 24.06
C ILE A 278 9.35 -29.78 25.55
N TYR A 279 10.33 -30.27 26.31
CA TYR A 279 10.20 -30.41 27.76
C TYR A 279 9.94 -29.07 28.44
N THR A 280 10.66 -28.02 28.05
CA THR A 280 10.46 -26.66 28.60
C THR A 280 9.04 -26.15 28.32
N ALA A 281 8.50 -26.37 27.12
CA ALA A 281 7.13 -26.01 26.80
C ALA A 281 6.13 -26.79 27.66
N ALA A 282 6.34 -28.10 27.83
CA ALA A 282 5.50 -28.94 28.68
C ALA A 282 5.57 -28.52 30.15
N ASP A 283 6.75 -28.17 30.67
CA ASP A 283 6.93 -27.69 32.04
C ASP A 283 6.21 -26.36 32.28
N TYR A 284 6.32 -25.41 31.33
CA TYR A 284 5.61 -24.12 31.43
C TYR A 284 4.10 -24.30 31.42
N ILE A 285 3.57 -25.25 30.64
CA ILE A 285 2.14 -25.56 30.59
C ILE A 285 1.71 -26.32 31.84
N GLY A 286 2.46 -27.34 32.25
CA GLY A 286 2.12 -28.23 33.36
C GLY A 286 2.16 -27.57 34.74
N ASN A 287 2.95 -26.50 34.88
CA ASN A 287 3.02 -25.69 36.11
C ASN A 287 2.08 -24.47 36.09
N ALA A 288 1.34 -24.24 35.01
CA ALA A 288 0.46 -23.09 34.89
C ALA A 288 -0.79 -23.25 35.78
N THR A 289 -1.22 -22.16 36.42
CA THR A 289 -2.55 -22.07 37.04
C THR A 289 -3.58 -21.60 36.01
N GLY A 290 -3.17 -20.70 35.11
CA GLY A 290 -3.96 -20.15 34.01
C GLY A 290 -3.25 -20.31 32.67
N PHE A 291 -3.74 -21.21 31.82
CA PHE A 291 -3.14 -21.52 30.52
C PHE A 291 -4.06 -21.09 29.37
N MET A 292 -3.58 -20.15 28.56
CA MET A 292 -4.25 -19.70 27.35
C MET A 292 -3.43 -20.05 26.10
N THR A 293 -4.13 -20.36 25.01
CA THR A 293 -3.50 -20.44 23.68
C THR A 293 -4.06 -19.37 22.76
N PHE A 294 -3.19 -18.78 21.95
CA PHE A 294 -3.56 -17.88 20.85
C PHE A 294 -3.11 -18.48 19.53
N TRP A 295 -4.04 -18.75 18.63
CA TRP A 295 -3.67 -19.21 17.29
C TRP A 295 -4.50 -18.53 16.21
N THR A 296 -4.02 -18.65 14.97
CA THR A 296 -4.72 -18.11 13.80
C THR A 296 -4.31 -18.88 12.54
N MET A 297 -3.92 -18.16 11.48
CA MET A 297 -3.73 -18.70 10.14
C MET A 297 -2.61 -19.74 10.02
N GLY A 298 -1.60 -19.76 10.89
CA GLY A 298 -0.53 -20.78 10.84
C GLY A 298 -1.04 -22.21 11.07
N LEU A 299 -2.08 -22.35 11.91
CA LEU A 299 -2.78 -23.61 12.13
C LEU A 299 -3.96 -23.78 11.17
N ASN A 300 -4.76 -22.72 10.98
CA ASN A 300 -6.04 -22.84 10.27
C ASN A 300 -5.88 -23.08 8.76
N GLN A 301 -4.94 -22.37 8.12
CA GLN A 301 -4.74 -22.40 6.67
C GLN A 301 -3.80 -23.55 6.28
N SER A 302 -4.26 -24.77 6.55
CA SER A 302 -3.54 -26.02 6.32
C SER A 302 -4.47 -27.13 5.85
N VAL A 303 -3.96 -28.06 5.06
CA VAL A 303 -4.67 -29.28 4.60
C VAL A 303 -5.01 -30.26 5.74
N VAL A 304 -4.41 -30.09 6.91
CA VAL A 304 -4.74 -30.81 8.15
C VAL A 304 -5.12 -29.84 9.27
N GLY A 305 -5.70 -28.70 8.90
CA GLY A 305 -5.98 -27.59 9.80
C GLY A 305 -6.89 -27.95 10.96
N VAL A 306 -7.91 -28.80 10.76
CA VAL A 306 -8.81 -29.23 11.85
C VAL A 306 -8.04 -30.00 12.92
N ASN A 307 -7.20 -30.95 12.51
CA ASN A 307 -6.38 -31.75 13.42
C ASN A 307 -5.33 -30.91 14.17
N LYS A 308 -4.75 -29.91 13.51
CA LYS A 308 -3.87 -28.92 14.19
C LYS A 308 -4.58 -28.15 15.29
N ASN A 309 -5.83 -27.77 15.07
CA ASN A 309 -6.65 -27.08 16.06
C ASN A 309 -7.06 -28.01 17.22
N LEU A 310 -7.50 -29.23 16.90
CA LEU A 310 -7.87 -30.23 17.90
C LEU A 310 -6.69 -30.61 18.79
N SER A 311 -5.49 -30.78 18.23
CA SER A 311 -4.30 -31.14 19.02
C SER A 311 -3.93 -30.05 20.02
N LEU A 312 -4.15 -28.78 19.69
CA LEU A 312 -3.97 -27.67 20.62
C LEU A 312 -5.07 -27.64 21.70
N ILE A 313 -6.33 -27.88 21.33
CA ILE A 313 -7.46 -27.97 22.27
C ILE A 313 -7.27 -29.14 23.25
N ASN A 314 -6.75 -30.28 22.79
CA ASN A 314 -6.48 -31.45 23.63
C ASN A 314 -5.55 -31.09 24.80
N LEU A 315 -4.55 -30.23 24.60
CA LEU A 315 -3.66 -29.77 25.68
C LEU A 315 -4.44 -29.10 26.81
N HIS A 316 -5.48 -28.31 26.49
CA HIS A 316 -6.36 -27.71 27.50
C HIS A 316 -7.24 -28.75 28.19
N LEU A 317 -7.76 -29.73 27.44
CA LEU A 317 -8.65 -30.77 27.99
C LEU A 317 -7.92 -31.73 28.93
N ILE A 318 -6.69 -32.15 28.61
CA ILE A 318 -5.92 -33.07 29.46
C ILE A 318 -5.39 -32.40 30.73
N THR A 319 -5.25 -31.08 30.74
CA THR A 319 -4.79 -30.29 31.90
C THR A 319 -5.95 -29.64 32.68
N GLY A 320 -7.18 -29.69 32.15
CA GLY A 320 -8.34 -29.01 32.75
C GLY A 320 -8.24 -27.48 32.71
N HIS A 321 -7.62 -26.91 31.67
CA HIS A 321 -7.53 -25.46 31.43
C HIS A 321 -8.63 -24.95 30.48
N ILE A 322 -9.89 -25.17 30.84
CA ILE A 322 -11.08 -24.68 30.14
C ILE A 322 -12.18 -24.38 31.16
N GLY A 323 -13.06 -23.40 30.88
CA GLY A 323 -14.13 -23.03 31.82
C GLY A 323 -13.63 -22.39 33.12
N LYS A 324 -12.40 -21.86 33.15
CA LYS A 324 -11.82 -21.25 34.34
C LYS A 324 -11.09 -19.94 34.02
N PRO A 325 -10.97 -19.00 34.99
CA PRO A 325 -10.29 -17.74 34.76
C PRO A 325 -8.84 -17.92 34.31
N GLY A 326 -8.39 -17.05 33.41
CA GLY A 326 -7.02 -17.12 32.87
C GLY A 326 -6.75 -18.33 31.98
N SER A 327 -7.79 -19.07 31.56
CA SER A 327 -7.63 -20.30 30.79
C SER A 327 -8.55 -20.39 29.59
N GLY A 328 -8.05 -21.04 28.54
CA GLY A 328 -8.88 -21.54 27.46
C GLY A 328 -8.23 -21.42 26.08
N PRO A 329 -8.64 -22.29 25.15
CA PRO A 329 -8.20 -22.22 23.78
C PRO A 329 -8.87 -21.04 23.07
N PHE A 330 -8.08 -20.06 22.62
CA PHE A 330 -8.58 -18.82 22.04
C PHE A 330 -8.12 -18.59 20.58
N SER A 331 -9.00 -18.89 19.62
CA SER A 331 -8.74 -18.61 18.20
C SER A 331 -8.87 -17.12 17.87
N LEU A 332 -7.77 -16.50 17.44
CA LEU A 332 -7.74 -15.09 17.08
C LEU A 332 -8.41 -14.87 15.72
N THR A 333 -9.66 -14.41 15.76
CA THR A 333 -10.46 -14.12 14.58
C THR A 333 -9.82 -13.03 13.72
N GLY A 334 -9.71 -13.30 12.41
CA GLY A 334 -9.11 -12.38 11.44
C GLY A 334 -9.98 -11.15 11.16
N GLN A 335 -11.05 -11.33 10.39
CA GLN A 335 -11.96 -10.26 9.93
C GLN A 335 -12.92 -9.76 11.04
N PRO A 336 -13.45 -8.53 10.96
CA PRO A 336 -14.04 -7.86 12.12
C PRO A 336 -15.37 -8.48 12.58
N ASN A 337 -16.09 -9.14 11.68
CA ASN A 337 -17.38 -9.76 11.95
C ASN A 337 -17.46 -11.19 11.38
N ALA A 338 -16.32 -11.89 11.31
CA ALA A 338 -16.33 -13.28 10.87
C ALA A 338 -17.12 -14.18 11.83
N MET A 339 -17.26 -13.82 13.12
CA MET A 339 -18.09 -14.55 14.08
C MET A 339 -19.59 -14.29 13.84
N GLY A 340 -20.01 -13.02 13.70
CA GLY A 340 -21.40 -12.69 13.36
C GLY A 340 -21.90 -13.35 12.07
N GLY A 341 -21.02 -13.45 11.07
CA GLY A 341 -21.32 -14.22 9.86
C GLY A 341 -21.57 -15.71 10.09
N ARG A 342 -20.95 -16.35 11.10
CA ARG A 342 -21.19 -17.76 11.44
C ARG A 342 -22.43 -17.94 12.29
N GLU A 343 -22.69 -17.01 13.21
CA GLU A 343 -23.90 -16.95 14.04
C GLU A 343 -25.17 -16.95 13.18
N VAL A 344 -25.16 -16.26 12.05
CA VAL A 344 -26.31 -16.21 11.14
C VAL A 344 -26.29 -17.27 10.03
N GLY A 345 -25.29 -18.16 10.00
CA GLY A 345 -25.19 -19.26 9.04
C GLY A 345 -24.57 -18.90 7.68
N GLY A 346 -23.69 -17.90 7.59
CA GLY A 346 -23.07 -17.39 6.36
C GLY A 346 -22.00 -18.29 5.71
N LEU A 347 -21.95 -19.58 6.04
CA LEU A 347 -21.14 -20.58 5.35
C LEU A 347 -22.06 -21.59 4.65
N SER A 348 -21.54 -22.22 3.59
CA SER A 348 -22.32 -23.10 2.71
C SER A 348 -22.86 -24.36 3.40
N ASN A 349 -22.34 -24.69 4.58
CA ASN A 349 -22.69 -25.87 5.37
C ASN A 349 -23.36 -25.54 6.72
N LEU A 350 -23.68 -24.27 7.00
CA LEU A 350 -24.26 -23.85 8.30
C LEU A 350 -25.72 -23.39 8.17
N LEU A 351 -26.49 -23.51 9.25
CA LEU A 351 -27.77 -22.80 9.43
C LEU A 351 -27.60 -21.72 10.52
N PRO A 352 -28.47 -20.69 10.55
CA PRO A 352 -28.44 -19.65 11.59
C PRO A 352 -28.63 -20.22 13.00
N ALA A 353 -28.08 -19.49 13.98
CA ALA A 353 -28.10 -19.80 15.41
C ALA A 353 -27.54 -21.19 15.74
N HIS A 354 -26.38 -21.50 15.14
CA HIS A 354 -25.65 -22.78 15.30
C HIS A 354 -26.43 -24.05 14.95
N ARG A 355 -27.58 -23.90 14.30
CA ARG A 355 -28.34 -25.03 13.79
C ARG A 355 -27.51 -25.82 12.78
N VAL A 356 -27.65 -27.13 12.87
CA VAL A 356 -26.94 -28.11 12.03
C VAL A 356 -27.72 -28.36 10.74
N LEU A 357 -27.13 -28.03 9.59
CA LEU A 357 -27.76 -28.17 8.28
C LEU A 357 -28.25 -29.60 7.99
N SER A 358 -27.50 -30.62 8.38
CA SER A 358 -27.87 -32.03 8.16
C SER A 358 -29.01 -32.52 9.06
N ASN A 359 -29.34 -31.80 10.14
CA ASN A 359 -30.43 -32.17 11.04
C ASN A 359 -31.80 -31.73 10.45
N PRO A 360 -32.73 -32.66 10.19
CA PRO A 360 -34.04 -32.34 9.62
C PRO A 360 -34.92 -31.45 10.52
N LEU A 361 -34.84 -31.59 11.85
CA LEU A 361 -35.60 -30.76 12.78
C LEU A 361 -35.13 -29.31 12.73
N HIS A 362 -33.80 -29.10 12.74
CA HIS A 362 -33.21 -27.78 12.60
C HIS A 362 -33.59 -27.09 11.28
N ARG A 363 -33.62 -27.84 10.17
CA ARG A 363 -34.11 -27.29 8.89
C ARG A 363 -35.58 -26.89 8.97
N ALA A 364 -36.42 -27.77 9.54
CA ALA A 364 -37.84 -27.50 9.70
C ALA A 364 -38.11 -26.26 10.56
N GLU A 365 -37.38 -26.07 11.66
CA GLU A 365 -37.48 -24.88 12.52
C GLU A 365 -37.14 -23.58 11.78
N VAL A 366 -36.01 -23.54 11.09
CA VAL A 366 -35.58 -22.34 10.34
C VAL A 366 -36.55 -22.06 9.20
N GLN A 367 -36.98 -23.10 8.49
CA GLN A 367 -37.97 -22.96 7.41
C GLN A 367 -39.31 -22.45 7.93
N ALA A 368 -39.80 -22.97 9.07
CA ALA A 368 -41.05 -22.50 9.67
C ALA A 368 -40.94 -21.03 10.12
N PHE A 369 -39.77 -20.62 10.62
CA PHE A 369 -39.53 -19.24 11.05
C PHE A 369 -39.42 -18.25 9.88
N TRP A 370 -38.66 -18.59 8.82
CA TRP A 370 -38.46 -17.70 7.68
C TRP A 370 -39.62 -17.71 6.67
N GLY A 371 -40.32 -18.84 6.54
CA GLY A 371 -41.17 -19.11 5.40
C GLY A 371 -40.36 -19.40 4.12
N GLY A 372 -41.00 -19.28 2.97
CA GLY A 372 -40.37 -19.45 1.66
C GLY A 372 -40.38 -20.90 1.15
N THR A 373 -39.23 -21.38 0.68
CA THR A 373 -39.05 -22.70 0.07
C THR A 373 -38.48 -23.74 1.04
N THR A 374 -38.44 -25.00 0.63
CA THR A 374 -37.81 -26.07 1.41
C THR A 374 -36.31 -25.87 1.48
N LEU A 375 -35.74 -25.93 2.70
CA LEU A 375 -34.30 -25.84 2.89
C LEU A 375 -33.62 -27.15 2.44
N SER A 376 -32.63 -27.01 1.56
CA SER A 376 -31.80 -28.14 1.10
C SER A 376 -31.01 -28.75 2.25
N ASP A 377 -30.93 -30.08 2.27
CA ASP A 377 -30.10 -30.85 3.21
C ASP A 377 -28.63 -30.98 2.76
N LYS A 378 -28.33 -30.59 1.52
CA LYS A 378 -27.00 -30.66 0.93
C LYS A 378 -26.23 -29.35 1.19
N PRO A 379 -24.98 -29.42 1.68
CA PRO A 379 -24.11 -28.25 1.70
C PRO A 379 -23.97 -27.63 0.30
N GLY A 380 -23.90 -26.30 0.23
CA GLY A 380 -23.58 -25.61 -1.00
C GLY A 380 -22.09 -25.61 -1.30
N LEU A 381 -21.73 -25.05 -2.45
CA LEU A 381 -20.35 -24.87 -2.88
C LEU A 381 -19.58 -23.96 -1.90
N THR A 382 -18.40 -24.40 -1.48
CA THR A 382 -17.47 -23.56 -0.70
C THR A 382 -16.82 -22.48 -1.57
N ALA A 383 -16.16 -21.50 -0.93
CA ALA A 383 -15.54 -20.36 -1.61
C ALA A 383 -14.62 -20.75 -2.77
N THR A 384 -13.80 -21.80 -2.63
CA THR A 384 -12.93 -22.29 -3.72
C THR A 384 -13.72 -23.07 -4.76
N GLU A 385 -14.66 -23.93 -4.34
CA GLU A 385 -15.51 -24.72 -5.23
C GLU A 385 -16.44 -23.86 -6.10
N MET A 386 -16.87 -22.70 -5.62
CA MET A 386 -17.63 -21.73 -6.43
C MET A 386 -16.85 -21.33 -7.68
N PHE A 387 -15.55 -21.05 -7.56
CA PHE A 387 -14.72 -20.65 -8.71
C PHE A 387 -14.41 -21.84 -9.61
N THR A 388 -14.28 -23.05 -9.06
CA THR A 388 -14.24 -24.28 -9.87
C THR A 388 -15.52 -24.45 -10.68
N ALA A 389 -16.69 -24.26 -10.05
CA ALA A 389 -17.99 -24.38 -10.69
C ALA A 389 -18.26 -23.27 -11.71
N LEU A 390 -17.73 -22.06 -11.53
CA LEU A 390 -17.76 -21.02 -12.57
C LEU A 390 -16.91 -21.42 -13.78
N ASN A 391 -15.75 -22.02 -13.54
CA ASN A 391 -14.82 -22.40 -14.59
C ASN A 391 -15.32 -23.59 -15.43
N ASP A 392 -15.95 -24.59 -14.80
CA ASP A 392 -16.57 -25.73 -15.49
C ASP A 392 -18.01 -25.45 -15.98
N GLY A 393 -18.60 -24.36 -15.52
CA GLY A 393 -19.91 -23.88 -15.96
C GLY A 393 -21.09 -24.47 -15.18
N ARG A 394 -20.92 -25.24 -14.10
CA ARG A 394 -22.03 -25.62 -13.21
C ARG A 394 -22.65 -24.40 -12.53
N LEU A 395 -21.83 -23.46 -12.09
CA LEU A 395 -22.27 -22.17 -11.56
C LEU A 395 -22.30 -21.13 -12.70
N LYS A 396 -23.42 -20.43 -12.86
CA LYS A 396 -23.63 -19.47 -13.96
C LYS A 396 -23.46 -18.03 -13.52
N ALA A 397 -24.01 -17.69 -12.36
CA ALA A 397 -23.93 -16.34 -11.79
C ALA A 397 -23.31 -16.33 -10.40
N ILE A 398 -22.51 -15.30 -10.13
CA ILE A 398 -21.94 -15.05 -8.81
C ILE A 398 -22.13 -13.59 -8.43
N TRP A 399 -22.54 -13.36 -7.18
CA TRP A 399 -22.56 -12.04 -6.56
C TRP A 399 -21.45 -11.94 -5.51
N ILE A 400 -20.46 -11.10 -5.77
CA ILE A 400 -19.32 -10.87 -4.90
C ILE A 400 -19.57 -9.59 -4.08
N MET A 401 -19.47 -9.66 -2.77
CA MET A 401 -19.68 -8.50 -1.89
C MET A 401 -18.66 -8.42 -0.75
N CYS A 402 -18.21 -7.20 -0.44
CA CYS A 402 -17.27 -6.93 0.66
C CYS A 402 -15.94 -7.71 0.61
N THR A 403 -15.53 -8.21 -0.57
CA THR A 403 -14.31 -9.02 -0.74
C THR A 403 -13.70 -8.85 -2.14
N ASN A 404 -12.41 -9.15 -2.25
CA ASN A 404 -11.65 -9.15 -3.50
C ASN A 404 -10.97 -10.52 -3.74
N PRO A 405 -11.68 -11.49 -4.34
CA PRO A 405 -11.15 -12.82 -4.67
C PRO A 405 -9.88 -12.81 -5.51
N LEU A 406 -9.66 -11.77 -6.34
CA LEU A 406 -8.49 -11.68 -7.22
C LEU A 406 -7.19 -11.27 -6.51
N VAL A 407 -7.23 -11.25 -5.18
CA VAL A 407 -6.04 -11.18 -4.33
C VAL A 407 -6.13 -12.21 -3.21
N SER A 408 -7.33 -12.49 -2.69
CA SER A 408 -7.48 -13.29 -1.47
C SER A 408 -7.71 -14.80 -1.64
N LEU A 409 -8.17 -15.26 -2.79
CA LEU A 409 -8.31 -16.71 -3.05
C LEU A 409 -6.96 -17.36 -3.34
N PRO A 410 -6.80 -18.68 -3.11
CA PRO A 410 -5.66 -19.40 -3.64
C PRO A 410 -5.77 -19.55 -5.16
N ASP A 411 -4.65 -19.84 -5.83
CA ASP A 411 -4.56 -19.98 -7.29
C ASP A 411 -5.33 -18.87 -8.02
N VAL A 412 -4.89 -17.63 -7.78
CA VAL A 412 -5.63 -16.44 -8.22
C VAL A 412 -5.81 -16.39 -9.74
N ARG A 413 -4.88 -16.94 -10.52
CA ARG A 413 -5.00 -17.01 -11.99
C ARG A 413 -6.16 -17.92 -12.39
N PHE A 414 -6.36 -19.05 -11.70
CA PHE A 414 -7.54 -19.88 -11.88
C PHE A 414 -8.83 -19.13 -11.51
N ALA A 415 -8.85 -18.43 -10.38
CA ALA A 415 -10.01 -17.62 -9.98
C ALA A 415 -10.33 -16.50 -11.00
N GLU A 416 -9.31 -15.88 -11.58
CA GLU A 416 -9.45 -14.89 -12.65
C GLU A 416 -10.02 -15.50 -13.94
N ALA A 417 -9.52 -16.67 -14.35
CA ALA A 417 -10.06 -17.42 -15.49
C ALA A 417 -11.52 -17.86 -15.26
N ALA A 418 -11.89 -18.23 -14.03
CA ALA A 418 -13.25 -18.57 -13.67
C ALA A 418 -14.21 -17.38 -13.83
N LEU A 419 -13.82 -16.17 -13.39
CA LEU A 419 -14.62 -14.96 -13.59
C LEU A 419 -14.76 -14.59 -15.07
N GLN A 420 -13.75 -14.87 -15.90
CA GLN A 420 -13.81 -14.68 -17.35
C GLN A 420 -14.82 -15.62 -18.03
N LYS A 421 -15.08 -16.80 -17.45
CA LYS A 421 -16.06 -17.77 -17.97
C LYS A 421 -17.46 -17.63 -17.40
N ALA A 422 -17.60 -17.00 -16.22
CA ALA A 422 -18.88 -16.73 -15.58
C ALA A 422 -19.86 -16.05 -16.55
N LYS A 423 -21.13 -16.49 -16.54
CA LYS A 423 -22.17 -15.92 -17.41
C LYS A 423 -22.67 -14.58 -16.91
N PHE A 424 -22.64 -14.37 -15.60
CA PHE A 424 -23.05 -13.12 -14.99
C PHE A 424 -22.32 -12.87 -13.66
N VAL A 425 -21.71 -11.70 -13.50
CA VAL A 425 -20.97 -11.32 -12.30
C VAL A 425 -21.52 -10.01 -11.75
N VAL A 426 -21.99 -10.04 -10.50
CA VAL A 426 -22.37 -8.85 -9.74
C VAL A 426 -21.26 -8.54 -8.73
N VAL A 427 -20.82 -7.29 -8.67
CA VAL A 427 -19.84 -6.83 -7.68
C VAL A 427 -20.42 -5.69 -6.87
N GLN A 428 -20.54 -5.89 -5.57
CA GLN A 428 -20.98 -4.88 -4.61
C GLN A 428 -19.78 -4.41 -3.78
N GLU A 429 -19.40 -3.15 -3.96
CA GLU A 429 -18.10 -2.64 -3.50
C GLU A 429 -18.16 -1.13 -3.22
N ILE A 430 -17.27 -0.66 -2.34
CA ILE A 430 -17.17 0.76 -1.95
C ILE A 430 -16.17 1.54 -2.83
N SER A 431 -15.16 0.85 -3.37
CA SER A 431 -14.02 1.44 -4.09
C SER A 431 -13.98 0.99 -5.56
N ASN A 432 -13.51 1.85 -6.46
CA ASN A 432 -13.28 1.56 -7.87
C ASN A 432 -11.93 0.88 -8.16
N LYS A 433 -11.16 0.54 -7.13
CA LYS A 433 -9.81 -0.05 -7.23
C LYS A 433 -9.77 -1.58 -7.37
N PRO A 434 -10.65 -2.38 -6.73
CA PRO A 434 -10.56 -3.84 -6.81
C PRO A 434 -10.67 -4.37 -8.24
N GLU A 435 -9.78 -5.31 -8.59
CA GLU A 435 -9.67 -5.86 -9.94
C GLU A 435 -10.90 -6.67 -10.37
N THR A 436 -11.68 -7.17 -9.42
CA THR A 436 -12.94 -7.89 -9.65
C THR A 436 -13.94 -7.06 -10.46
N LEU A 437 -13.92 -5.73 -10.33
CA LEU A 437 -14.80 -4.81 -11.06
C LEU A 437 -14.66 -4.95 -12.58
N ARG A 438 -13.46 -5.32 -13.09
CA ARG A 438 -13.24 -5.52 -14.52
C ARG A 438 -14.17 -6.58 -15.10
N TYR A 439 -14.49 -7.60 -14.31
CA TYR A 439 -15.32 -8.74 -14.71
C TYR A 439 -16.81 -8.56 -14.40
N ALA A 440 -17.16 -7.53 -13.65
CA ALA A 440 -18.53 -7.24 -13.25
C ALA A 440 -19.39 -6.82 -14.45
N ASP A 441 -20.53 -7.50 -14.60
CA ASP A 441 -21.61 -7.11 -15.50
C ASP A 441 -22.49 -6.03 -14.85
N VAL A 442 -22.65 -6.10 -13.52
CA VAL A 442 -23.30 -5.09 -12.68
C VAL A 442 -22.40 -4.73 -11.49
N VAL A 443 -22.22 -3.43 -11.26
CA VAL A 443 -21.53 -2.87 -10.08
C VAL A 443 -22.55 -2.13 -9.23
N LEU A 444 -22.60 -2.45 -7.94
CA LEU A 444 -23.51 -1.86 -6.97
C LEU A 444 -22.71 -1.09 -5.91
N PRO A 445 -22.81 0.26 -5.85
CA PRO A 445 -22.05 1.06 -4.89
C PRO A 445 -22.59 0.87 -3.47
N ALA A 446 -21.74 0.37 -2.57
CA ALA A 446 -22.10 0.11 -1.17
C ALA A 446 -21.68 1.24 -0.23
N ALA A 447 -22.33 1.35 0.93
CA ALA A 447 -21.93 2.23 2.02
C ALA A 447 -20.79 1.63 2.86
N ALA A 448 -19.85 2.46 3.30
CA ALA A 448 -18.71 2.06 4.13
C ALA A 448 -18.94 2.33 5.62
N TRP A 449 -17.89 2.13 6.42
CA TRP A 449 -17.86 2.52 7.85
C TRP A 449 -18.33 3.97 8.01
N THR A 450 -19.04 4.29 9.10
CA THR A 450 -19.74 5.58 9.35
C THR A 450 -20.91 5.94 8.41
N GLU A 451 -21.02 5.33 7.23
CA GLU A 451 -22.10 5.61 6.27
C GLU A 451 -23.33 4.72 6.48
N LYS A 452 -23.18 3.65 7.28
CA LYS A 452 -24.23 2.67 7.65
C LYS A 452 -24.15 2.30 9.13
N GLU A 453 -25.23 1.74 9.65
CA GLU A 453 -25.33 1.18 11.00
C GLU A 453 -25.55 -0.33 10.98
N GLY A 454 -25.22 -1.00 12.09
CA GLY A 454 -25.41 -2.45 12.25
C GLY A 454 -24.67 -3.00 13.46
N THR A 455 -24.44 -4.31 13.46
CA THR A 455 -23.71 -4.99 14.53
C THR A 455 -22.54 -5.82 14.01
N MET A 456 -21.54 -6.00 14.88
CA MET A 456 -20.42 -6.92 14.65
C MET A 456 -20.11 -7.72 15.93
N THR A 457 -19.77 -9.00 15.76
CA THR A 457 -19.32 -9.90 16.83
C THR A 457 -17.83 -10.21 16.69
N ASN A 458 -17.05 -9.90 17.74
CA ASN A 458 -15.59 -10.09 17.77
C ASN A 458 -15.18 -11.52 18.18
N ALA A 459 -13.87 -11.77 18.37
CA ALA A 459 -13.37 -13.11 18.68
C ALA A 459 -13.78 -13.66 20.06
N GLU A 460 -14.14 -12.82 21.03
CA GLU A 460 -14.62 -13.23 22.37
C GLU A 460 -16.15 -13.22 22.48
N ARG A 461 -16.86 -13.34 21.35
CA ARG A 461 -18.33 -13.37 21.28
C ARG A 461 -19.01 -12.06 21.66
N ARG A 462 -18.24 -10.96 21.69
CA ARG A 462 -18.77 -9.64 22.05
C ARG A 462 -19.42 -8.95 20.85
N ILE A 463 -20.72 -8.79 20.92
CA ILE A 463 -21.56 -8.04 19.98
C ILE A 463 -21.44 -6.55 20.29
N SER A 464 -21.09 -5.75 19.29
CA SER A 464 -20.95 -4.29 19.39
C SER A 464 -21.80 -3.58 18.34
N TYR A 465 -22.37 -2.43 18.71
CA TYR A 465 -23.13 -1.58 17.79
C TYR A 465 -22.25 -0.60 17.02
N LEU A 466 -22.42 -0.61 15.69
CA LEU A 466 -21.79 0.28 14.72
C LEU A 466 -22.75 1.43 14.37
N THR A 467 -22.33 2.65 14.64
CA THR A 467 -23.17 3.86 14.48
C THR A 467 -23.00 4.48 13.09
N LYS A 468 -24.11 4.86 12.45
CA LYS A 468 -24.10 5.77 11.27
C LYS A 468 -23.85 7.21 11.71
N ILE A 469 -22.91 7.90 11.07
CA ILE A 469 -22.42 9.25 11.44
C ILE A 469 -22.43 10.22 10.23
N THR A 470 -22.22 9.69 9.03
CA THR A 470 -22.21 10.44 7.77
C THR A 470 -23.14 9.76 6.77
N ASP A 471 -23.52 10.47 5.72
CA ASP A 471 -24.22 9.88 4.58
C ASP A 471 -23.21 9.32 3.58
N ALA A 472 -23.62 8.27 2.86
CA ALA A 472 -22.79 7.69 1.82
C ALA A 472 -22.69 8.66 0.62
N PRO A 473 -21.54 8.73 -0.07
CA PRO A 473 -21.38 9.64 -1.20
C PRO A 473 -22.18 9.14 -2.43
N GLY A 474 -22.73 10.09 -3.20
CA GLY A 474 -23.52 9.78 -4.40
C GLY A 474 -24.84 9.09 -4.07
N GLU A 475 -25.12 7.98 -4.75
CA GLU A 475 -26.30 7.14 -4.55
C GLU A 475 -25.94 5.80 -3.87
N ALA A 476 -24.79 5.69 -3.21
CA ALA A 476 -24.38 4.45 -2.53
C ALA A 476 -25.35 4.07 -1.39
N LEU A 477 -25.63 2.77 -1.24
CA LEU A 477 -26.60 2.26 -0.26
C LEU A 477 -25.96 1.26 0.73
N PRO A 478 -26.50 1.12 1.96
CA PRO A 478 -26.13 0.03 2.86
C PRO A 478 -26.35 -1.34 2.23
N ASP A 479 -25.45 -2.29 2.48
CA ASP A 479 -25.47 -3.58 1.79
C ASP A 479 -26.78 -4.37 2.00
N ALA A 480 -27.34 -4.35 3.22
CA ALA A 480 -28.60 -5.04 3.53
C ALA A 480 -29.78 -4.47 2.73
N GLU A 481 -29.79 -3.15 2.49
CA GLU A 481 -30.83 -2.49 1.70
C GLU A 481 -30.77 -2.94 0.23
N ILE A 482 -29.56 -3.04 -0.33
CA ILE A 482 -29.34 -3.55 -1.69
C ILE A 482 -29.90 -4.98 -1.81
N ILE A 483 -29.57 -5.85 -0.85
CA ILE A 483 -30.03 -7.25 -0.83
C ILE A 483 -31.56 -7.33 -0.71
N CYS A 484 -32.16 -6.53 0.18
CA CYS A 484 -33.61 -6.52 0.38
C CYS A 484 -34.35 -6.02 -0.87
N ARG A 485 -33.88 -4.94 -1.50
CA ARG A 485 -34.45 -4.43 -2.76
C ARG A 485 -34.35 -5.45 -3.89
N PHE A 486 -33.20 -6.16 -3.99
CA PHE A 486 -33.05 -7.26 -4.95
C PHE A 486 -34.04 -8.40 -4.68
N ALA A 487 -34.20 -8.84 -3.42
CA ALA A 487 -35.14 -9.88 -3.04
C ALA A 487 -36.59 -9.52 -3.38
N GLN A 488 -36.98 -8.25 -3.17
CA GLN A 488 -38.30 -7.75 -3.58
C GLN A 488 -38.48 -7.77 -5.11
N LYS A 489 -37.47 -7.38 -5.89
CA LYS A 489 -37.52 -7.47 -7.37
C LYS A 489 -37.55 -8.92 -7.88
N MET A 490 -37.03 -9.88 -7.11
CA MET A 490 -37.20 -11.32 -7.35
C MET A 490 -38.62 -11.84 -7.02
N GLY A 491 -39.46 -11.01 -6.40
CA GLY A 491 -40.83 -11.37 -6.01
C GLY A 491 -40.93 -12.08 -4.65
N TYR A 492 -39.89 -12.01 -3.81
CA TYR A 492 -39.89 -12.63 -2.49
C TYR A 492 -40.44 -11.70 -1.40
N HIS A 493 -41.25 -12.24 -0.48
CA HIS A 493 -41.79 -11.55 0.68
C HIS A 493 -40.85 -11.64 1.90
N GLY A 494 -41.08 -10.84 2.94
CA GLY A 494 -40.28 -10.88 4.18
C GLY A 494 -38.91 -10.19 4.06
N PHE A 495 -38.79 -9.27 3.10
CA PHE A 495 -37.62 -8.40 2.86
C PHE A 495 -38.00 -6.91 2.85
N ASP A 496 -39.20 -6.57 3.29
CA ASP A 496 -39.78 -5.23 3.42
C ASP A 496 -39.47 -4.60 4.79
N TYR A 497 -38.24 -4.80 5.28
CA TYR A 497 -37.80 -4.25 6.56
C TYR A 497 -37.76 -2.71 6.53
N THR A 498 -38.23 -2.09 7.60
CA THR A 498 -38.25 -0.62 7.72
C THR A 498 -36.88 0.00 8.00
N ASN A 499 -35.97 -0.76 8.63
CA ASN A 499 -34.61 -0.33 9.00
C ASN A 499 -33.75 -1.54 9.46
N MET A 500 -32.46 -1.28 9.75
CA MET A 500 -31.52 -2.32 10.23
C MET A 500 -31.91 -2.95 11.58
N SER A 501 -32.54 -2.18 12.49
CA SER A 501 -32.99 -2.73 13.78
C SER A 501 -34.01 -3.84 13.58
N ALA A 502 -34.94 -3.68 12.64
CA ALA A 502 -35.95 -4.71 12.36
C ALA A 502 -35.33 -6.03 11.87
N ILE A 503 -34.25 -5.96 11.07
CA ILE A 503 -33.49 -7.14 10.64
C ILE A 503 -32.82 -7.80 11.86
N TYR A 504 -32.17 -7.01 12.70
CA TYR A 504 -31.51 -7.52 13.90
C TYR A 504 -32.49 -8.15 14.89
N ASP A 505 -33.66 -7.54 15.09
CA ASP A 505 -34.72 -8.07 15.96
C ASP A 505 -35.25 -9.42 15.42
N GLU A 506 -35.36 -9.59 14.10
CA GLU A 506 -35.70 -10.89 13.50
C GLU A 506 -34.60 -11.94 13.77
N HIS A 507 -33.32 -11.58 13.63
CA HIS A 507 -32.21 -12.45 13.96
C HIS A 507 -32.22 -12.86 15.45
N CYS A 508 -32.39 -11.90 16.36
CA CYS A 508 -32.48 -12.14 17.81
C CYS A 508 -33.58 -13.15 18.14
N ARG A 509 -34.78 -13.00 17.58
CA ARG A 509 -35.89 -13.95 17.79
C ARG A 509 -35.56 -15.37 17.34
N LEU A 510 -34.85 -15.52 16.23
CA LEU A 510 -34.47 -16.84 15.71
C LEU A 510 -33.47 -17.58 16.62
N THR A 511 -32.74 -16.85 17.46
CA THR A 511 -31.77 -17.44 18.40
C THR A 511 -32.41 -18.01 19.65
N ALA A 512 -33.69 -17.70 19.95
CA ALA A 512 -34.36 -18.11 21.18
C ALA A 512 -34.24 -19.62 21.45
N GLY A 513 -33.83 -19.99 22.67
CA GLY A 513 -33.69 -21.38 23.09
C GLY A 513 -32.46 -22.12 22.56
N THR A 514 -31.58 -21.45 21.82
CA THR A 514 -30.27 -22.01 21.41
C THR A 514 -29.18 -21.65 22.42
N HIS A 515 -28.02 -22.31 22.35
CA HIS A 515 -26.90 -21.97 23.22
C HIS A 515 -26.37 -20.56 22.99
N ILE A 516 -26.57 -19.95 21.81
CA ILE A 516 -26.12 -18.58 21.54
C ILE A 516 -27.18 -17.52 21.86
N ASP A 517 -28.30 -17.91 22.46
CA ASP A 517 -29.53 -17.10 22.51
C ASP A 517 -29.29 -15.65 22.99
N ILE A 518 -29.69 -14.72 22.12
CA ILE A 518 -29.65 -13.27 22.25
C ILE A 518 -31.04 -12.64 22.03
N SER A 519 -32.11 -13.40 22.23
CA SER A 519 -33.50 -12.97 22.02
C SER A 519 -33.93 -11.79 22.90
N HIS A 520 -33.21 -11.53 23.99
CA HIS A 520 -33.39 -10.37 24.87
C HIS A 520 -32.54 -9.15 24.46
N LEU A 521 -31.77 -9.22 23.38
CA LEU A 521 -31.05 -8.08 22.80
C LEU A 521 -31.87 -7.35 21.76
N ASN A 522 -31.55 -6.07 21.61
CA ASN A 522 -32.02 -5.18 20.57
C ASN A 522 -31.04 -3.99 20.47
N TYR A 523 -31.23 -3.13 19.47
CA TYR A 523 -30.37 -1.97 19.28
C TYR A 523 -30.38 -0.98 20.44
N SER A 524 -31.51 -0.76 21.11
CA SER A 524 -31.60 0.17 22.25
C SER A 524 -30.68 -0.29 23.39
N THR A 525 -30.69 -1.60 23.70
CA THR A 525 -29.80 -2.20 24.69
C THR A 525 -28.33 -2.08 24.28
N LEU A 526 -27.99 -2.36 23.01
CA LEU A 526 -26.60 -2.26 22.53
C LEU A 526 -26.09 -0.82 22.47
N LYS A 527 -26.94 0.15 22.13
CA LYS A 527 -26.60 1.59 22.17
C LYS A 527 -26.31 2.04 23.60
N ALA A 528 -27.12 1.59 24.57
CA ALA A 528 -26.94 1.90 25.98
C ALA A 528 -25.70 1.23 26.59
N LYS A 529 -25.54 -0.09 26.38
CA LYS A 529 -24.45 -0.89 26.97
C LYS A 529 -23.15 -0.86 26.18
N ARG A 530 -23.15 -0.28 24.96
CA ARG A 530 -22.07 -0.31 23.95
C ARG A 530 -21.74 -1.67 23.36
N SER A 531 -21.65 -2.69 24.20
CA SER A 531 -21.31 -4.05 23.79
C SER A 531 -21.76 -5.07 24.84
N VAL A 532 -22.00 -6.31 24.42
CA VAL A 532 -22.37 -7.44 25.30
C VAL A 532 -21.78 -8.72 24.73
N GLN A 533 -21.50 -9.72 25.57
CA GLN A 533 -21.12 -11.06 25.10
C GLN A 533 -22.36 -11.94 25.06
N TRP A 534 -22.49 -12.74 24.00
CA TRP A 534 -23.46 -13.83 24.01
C TRP A 534 -22.88 -15.04 24.75
N PRO A 535 -23.72 -15.87 25.39
CA PRO A 535 -25.19 -15.77 25.42
C PRO A 535 -25.75 -14.60 26.27
N TYR A 536 -26.99 -14.17 26.00
CA TYR A 536 -27.64 -13.04 26.68
C TYR A 536 -29.12 -13.35 26.97
N HIS A 537 -29.39 -14.17 27.99
CA HIS A 537 -30.76 -14.61 28.33
C HIS A 537 -31.41 -13.77 29.44
N THR A 538 -30.67 -13.34 30.46
CA THR A 538 -31.22 -12.73 31.69
C THR A 538 -30.98 -11.22 31.80
N GLY A 539 -30.70 -10.55 30.68
CA GLY A 539 -30.33 -9.13 30.69
C GLY A 539 -28.86 -8.87 31.05
N SER A 540 -28.04 -9.90 31.19
CA SER A 540 -26.58 -9.84 31.31
C SER A 540 -25.93 -10.77 30.29
N GLY A 541 -24.76 -10.38 29.77
CA GLY A 541 -23.98 -11.24 28.88
C GLY A 541 -23.10 -12.22 29.67
N THR A 542 -22.71 -13.31 29.02
CA THR A 542 -21.90 -14.38 29.62
C THR A 542 -20.42 -14.24 29.25
N PRO A 543 -19.52 -13.88 30.19
CA PRO A 543 -18.11 -13.65 29.89
C PRO A 543 -17.36 -14.93 29.50
N ARG A 544 -17.51 -16.02 30.27
CA ARG A 544 -16.86 -17.31 30.03
C ARG A 544 -17.90 -18.41 29.85
N LEU A 545 -17.61 -19.34 28.97
CA LEU A 545 -18.43 -20.54 28.79
C LEU A 545 -17.84 -21.72 29.55
N PHE A 546 -18.69 -22.69 29.88
CA PHE A 546 -18.32 -23.97 30.50
C PHE A 546 -17.73 -23.87 31.91
N GLU A 547 -18.05 -22.82 32.68
CA GLU A 547 -17.68 -22.74 34.11
C GLU A 547 -18.37 -23.82 34.97
N ASP A 548 -19.44 -24.42 34.44
CA ASP A 548 -20.16 -25.57 35.00
C ASP A 548 -19.65 -26.93 34.48
N HIS A 549 -18.66 -26.93 33.58
CA HIS A 549 -18.16 -28.09 32.85
C HIS A 549 -19.22 -28.87 32.06
N ALA A 550 -20.34 -28.23 31.69
CA ALA A 550 -21.37 -28.81 30.83
C ALA A 550 -21.15 -28.37 29.38
N PHE A 551 -20.48 -29.22 28.59
CA PHE A 551 -20.18 -28.93 27.18
C PHE A 551 -21.42 -29.09 26.30
N TYR A 552 -21.42 -28.52 25.09
CA TYR A 552 -22.57 -28.60 24.17
C TYR A 552 -22.58 -29.88 23.34
N THR A 553 -21.82 -30.89 23.75
CA THR A 553 -21.88 -32.24 23.20
C THR A 553 -23.14 -32.96 23.70
N PRO A 554 -23.64 -34.00 23.00
CA PRO A 554 -24.88 -34.68 23.40
C PRO A 554 -24.89 -35.25 24.82
N ASP A 555 -23.73 -35.66 25.35
CA ASP A 555 -23.56 -36.18 26.71
C ASP A 555 -22.95 -35.16 27.68
N GLN A 556 -22.81 -33.90 27.25
CA GLN A 556 -22.24 -32.78 27.99
C GLN A 556 -20.77 -32.93 28.39
N ARG A 557 -20.04 -33.88 27.79
CA ARG A 557 -18.61 -34.11 28.01
C ARG A 557 -17.79 -33.66 26.81
N ALA A 558 -16.69 -32.95 27.04
CA ALA A 558 -15.78 -32.57 25.95
C ALA A 558 -15.11 -33.81 25.34
N ILE A 559 -14.75 -33.76 24.06
CA ILE A 559 -14.15 -34.88 23.36
C ILE A 559 -12.68 -34.58 23.10
N ILE A 560 -11.79 -35.40 23.66
CA ILE A 560 -10.36 -35.42 23.34
C ILE A 560 -10.21 -36.27 22.09
N HIS A 561 -9.80 -35.65 20.98
CA HIS A 561 -9.71 -36.33 19.69
C HIS A 561 -8.32 -36.93 19.48
N SER A 562 -8.25 -38.06 18.77
CA SER A 562 -7.00 -38.75 18.41
C SER A 562 -6.95 -38.95 16.91
N PHE A 563 -5.81 -38.66 16.30
CA PHE A 563 -5.57 -38.72 14.86
C PHE A 563 -4.07 -38.83 14.60
N ASP A 564 -3.68 -39.29 13.42
CA ASP A 564 -2.28 -39.30 13.01
C ASP A 564 -1.73 -37.88 12.82
N ASP A 565 -0.41 -37.76 12.78
CA ASP A 565 0.31 -36.50 12.64
C ASP A 565 1.01 -36.35 11.29
N ALA A 566 0.53 -37.06 10.26
CA ALA A 566 1.07 -36.97 8.92
C ALA A 566 0.80 -35.59 8.30
N ASN A 567 1.83 -35.05 7.64
CA ASN A 567 1.69 -33.84 6.86
C ASN A 567 1.29 -34.19 5.41
N HIS A 568 0.11 -33.74 4.99
CA HIS A 568 -0.42 -33.95 3.64
C HIS A 568 -0.24 -32.74 2.70
N SER A 569 0.61 -31.78 3.08
CA SER A 569 0.92 -30.61 2.24
C SER A 569 1.71 -30.99 1.00
N GLU A 570 1.81 -30.09 0.03
CA GLU A 570 2.58 -30.29 -1.21
C GLU A 570 4.03 -30.74 -0.90
N PRO A 571 4.51 -31.90 -1.43
CA PRO A 571 5.84 -32.39 -1.12
C PRO A 571 6.94 -31.52 -1.74
N LEU A 572 8.08 -31.43 -1.05
CA LEU A 572 9.28 -30.80 -1.58
C LEU A 572 9.96 -31.71 -2.62
N SER A 573 10.65 -31.10 -3.59
CA SER A 573 11.48 -31.80 -4.57
C SER A 573 12.81 -31.08 -4.78
N PRO A 574 13.83 -31.69 -5.41
CA PRO A 574 15.07 -30.99 -5.77
C PRO A 574 14.82 -29.72 -6.60
N GLU A 575 13.77 -29.71 -7.42
CA GLU A 575 13.37 -28.57 -8.25
C GLU A 575 12.66 -27.49 -7.43
N ARG A 576 11.91 -27.86 -6.38
CA ARG A 576 11.17 -26.97 -5.46
C ARG A 576 11.52 -27.27 -3.99
N PRO A 577 12.74 -26.93 -3.55
CA PRO A 577 13.25 -27.35 -2.25
C PRO A 577 12.83 -26.44 -1.08
N LEU A 578 12.14 -25.32 -1.34
CA LEU A 578 11.76 -24.34 -0.31
C LEU A 578 10.26 -24.35 -0.05
N ILE A 579 9.88 -24.11 1.21
CA ILE A 579 8.49 -23.92 1.62
C ILE A 579 8.16 -22.43 1.58
N LEU A 580 7.18 -22.04 0.76
CA LEU A 580 6.58 -20.71 0.83
C LEU A 580 5.50 -20.66 1.90
N THR A 581 5.64 -19.71 2.82
CA THR A 581 4.55 -19.28 3.72
C THR A 581 4.11 -17.86 3.39
N THR A 582 2.82 -17.58 3.55
CA THR A 582 2.24 -16.25 3.29
C THR A 582 1.68 -15.62 4.56
N GLY A 583 1.71 -14.28 4.65
CA GLY A 583 1.11 -13.61 5.81
C GLY A 583 0.81 -12.13 5.61
N ARG A 584 0.94 -11.37 6.70
CA ARG A 584 0.49 -9.98 6.82
C ARG A 584 1.62 -9.07 7.28
N ILE A 585 1.54 -7.79 6.91
CA ILE A 585 2.36 -6.71 7.47
C ILE A 585 1.52 -5.82 8.39
N ARG A 586 2.17 -5.12 9.33
CA ARG A 586 1.54 -4.36 10.41
C ARG A 586 0.45 -3.37 9.94
N ASP A 587 0.78 -2.55 8.95
CA ASP A 587 0.01 -1.34 8.63
C ASP A 587 -1.03 -1.54 7.51
N GLN A 588 -1.02 -2.70 6.86
CA GLN A 588 -1.96 -3.00 5.76
C GLN A 588 -3.04 -3.98 6.18
N TRP A 589 -4.27 -3.71 5.75
CA TRP A 589 -5.41 -4.58 5.97
C TRP A 589 -5.77 -5.31 4.69
N HIS A 590 -5.81 -6.64 4.78
CA HIS A 590 -6.32 -7.52 3.74
C HIS A 590 -5.78 -7.17 2.34
N THR A 591 -6.63 -6.83 1.36
CA THR A 591 -6.22 -6.54 -0.04
C THR A 591 -5.93 -5.05 -0.29
N MET A 592 -5.72 -4.25 0.76
CA MET A 592 -5.42 -2.80 0.68
C MET A 592 -6.50 -1.91 0.04
N SER A 593 -7.74 -2.40 -0.19
CA SER A 593 -8.83 -1.57 -0.73
C SER A 593 -9.23 -0.41 0.21
N LYS A 594 -8.96 -0.56 1.51
CA LYS A 594 -9.14 0.49 2.53
C LYS A 594 -7.80 1.13 2.92
N THR A 595 -6.85 0.35 3.42
CA THR A 595 -5.59 0.90 3.97
C THR A 595 -4.61 1.39 2.90
N GLY A 596 -4.71 0.93 1.65
CA GLY A 596 -3.79 1.33 0.57
C GLY A 596 -3.95 2.77 0.11
N LYS A 597 -5.10 3.41 0.37
CA LYS A 597 -5.31 4.83 0.06
C LYS A 597 -4.75 5.78 1.13
N VAL A 598 -4.55 5.29 2.36
CA VAL A 598 -4.01 6.08 3.47
C VAL A 598 -2.48 6.16 3.34
N SER A 599 -1.94 7.36 3.12
CA SER A 599 -0.50 7.53 2.84
C SER A 599 0.37 7.19 4.05
N LYS A 600 -0.05 7.56 5.27
CA LYS A 600 0.64 7.18 6.52
C LYS A 600 0.87 5.68 6.67
N LEU A 601 -0.07 4.84 6.23
CA LEU A 601 0.03 3.38 6.37
C LEU A 601 0.98 2.74 5.34
N LYS A 602 1.46 3.50 4.35
CA LYS A 602 2.42 3.04 3.33
C LYS A 602 3.88 3.38 3.65
N GLN A 603 4.13 4.17 4.70
CA GLN A 603 5.48 4.70 4.99
C GLN A 603 6.45 3.66 5.54
N HIS A 604 5.96 2.61 6.22
CA HIS A 604 6.82 1.59 6.80
C HIS A 604 7.27 0.54 5.77
N ILE A 605 6.32 -0.07 5.05
CA ILE A 605 6.59 -1.05 3.98
C ILE A 605 5.72 -0.67 2.78
N ALA A 606 6.35 -0.17 1.72
CA ALA A 606 5.67 0.37 0.54
C ALA A 606 5.49 -0.64 -0.61
N SER A 607 6.31 -1.71 -0.63
CA SER A 607 6.33 -2.71 -1.70
C SER A 607 6.35 -4.14 -1.13
N SER A 608 5.88 -5.09 -1.94
CA SER A 608 6.03 -6.51 -1.64
C SER A 608 7.50 -6.94 -1.71
N PHE A 609 7.86 -8.00 -0.98
CA PHE A 609 9.22 -8.52 -0.85
C PHE A 609 9.19 -10.02 -0.56
N LEU A 610 10.31 -10.71 -0.84
CA LEU A 610 10.55 -12.09 -0.42
C LEU A 610 11.52 -12.09 0.75
N GLU A 611 11.07 -12.48 1.93
CA GLU A 611 11.98 -12.77 3.05
C GLU A 611 12.62 -14.15 2.82
N ILE A 612 13.94 -14.22 2.82
CA ILE A 612 14.72 -15.46 2.60
C ILE A 612 15.89 -15.55 3.59
N HIS A 613 16.18 -16.76 4.07
CA HIS A 613 17.31 -16.99 4.95
C HIS A 613 18.64 -16.74 4.22
N PRO A 614 19.67 -16.12 4.86
CA PRO A 614 20.94 -15.81 4.20
C PRO A 614 21.64 -17.02 3.59
N GLU A 615 21.54 -18.19 4.21
CA GLU A 615 22.15 -19.42 3.68
C GLU A 615 21.43 -19.92 2.41
N ASP A 616 20.09 -19.88 2.38
CA ASP A 616 19.32 -20.26 1.19
C ASP A 616 19.55 -19.28 0.03
N ALA A 617 19.73 -18.00 0.34
CA ALA A 617 20.09 -16.97 -0.62
C ALA A 617 21.51 -17.18 -1.17
N ARG A 618 22.48 -17.50 -0.30
CA ARG A 618 23.89 -17.77 -0.68
C ARG A 618 23.99 -18.95 -1.65
N GLN A 619 23.27 -20.04 -1.38
CA GLN A 619 23.19 -21.22 -2.26
C GLN A 619 22.63 -20.90 -3.65
N ARG A 620 21.87 -19.81 -3.78
CA ARG A 620 21.22 -19.36 -5.02
C ARG A 620 21.87 -18.11 -5.64
N HIS A 621 23.00 -17.66 -5.09
CA HIS A 621 23.69 -16.42 -5.49
C HIS A 621 22.80 -15.17 -5.45
N ILE A 622 21.89 -15.09 -4.48
CA ILE A 622 20.98 -13.97 -4.25
C ILE A 622 21.57 -13.03 -3.20
N LYS A 623 21.55 -11.72 -3.47
CA LYS A 623 21.94 -10.66 -2.53
C LYS A 623 20.74 -9.86 -2.04
N GLU A 624 20.94 -9.09 -0.96
CA GLU A 624 19.95 -8.11 -0.49
C GLU A 624 19.52 -7.17 -1.62
N GLY A 625 18.22 -7.02 -1.81
CA GLY A 625 17.64 -6.16 -2.84
C GLY A 625 17.68 -6.70 -4.27
N ASP A 626 18.29 -7.87 -4.53
CA ASP A 626 18.22 -8.51 -5.85
C ASP A 626 16.75 -8.79 -6.20
N ILE A 627 16.39 -8.60 -7.48
CA ILE A 627 15.10 -9.03 -7.99
C ILE A 627 15.13 -10.54 -8.13
N VAL A 628 14.16 -11.21 -7.52
CA VAL A 628 14.01 -12.67 -7.56
C VAL A 628 12.67 -13.04 -8.18
N THR A 629 12.66 -14.18 -8.87
CA THR A 629 11.44 -14.85 -9.30
C THR A 629 11.21 -16.04 -8.39
N VAL A 630 10.06 -16.06 -7.72
CA VAL A 630 9.55 -17.20 -6.97
C VAL A 630 8.57 -17.92 -7.87
N SER A 631 8.72 -19.25 -8.02
CA SER A 631 7.92 -20.00 -8.99
C SER A 631 7.61 -21.42 -8.53
N ASN A 632 6.52 -21.94 -9.06
CA ASN A 632 6.13 -23.35 -9.05
C ASN A 632 5.25 -23.63 -10.29
N GLU A 633 4.61 -24.80 -10.34
CA GLU A 633 3.77 -25.22 -11.48
C GLU A 633 2.58 -24.29 -11.74
N ARG A 634 2.08 -23.58 -10.72
CA ARG A 634 0.89 -22.73 -10.81
C ARG A 634 1.21 -21.33 -11.35
N GLY A 635 2.42 -20.85 -11.11
CA GLY A 635 2.81 -19.54 -11.60
C GLY A 635 4.10 -19.00 -11.01
N ASN A 636 4.22 -17.68 -11.06
CA ASN A 636 5.39 -16.98 -10.58
C ASN A 636 5.06 -15.60 -10.03
N VAL A 637 5.94 -15.12 -9.16
CA VAL A 637 5.93 -13.80 -8.50
C VAL A 637 7.34 -13.22 -8.61
N ARG A 638 7.44 -11.91 -8.84
CA ARG A 638 8.70 -11.17 -8.97
C ARG A 638 8.75 -10.02 -7.98
N VAL A 639 9.69 -10.09 -7.05
CA VAL A 639 9.85 -9.14 -5.93
C VAL A 639 11.33 -8.99 -5.56
N LYS A 640 11.64 -8.02 -4.70
CA LYS A 640 12.98 -7.88 -4.10
C LYS A 640 13.20 -8.94 -3.02
N ALA A 641 14.40 -9.51 -2.98
CA ALA A 641 14.85 -10.34 -1.86
C ALA A 641 15.21 -9.46 -0.65
N GLN A 642 14.74 -9.87 0.51
CA GLN A 642 15.10 -9.34 1.82
C GLN A 642 15.71 -10.48 2.63
N LEU A 643 17.02 -10.41 2.87
CA LEU A 643 17.74 -11.43 3.64
C LEU A 643 17.46 -11.21 5.12
N SER A 644 17.05 -12.28 5.81
CA SER A 644 16.83 -12.22 7.25
C SER A 644 17.11 -13.55 7.91
N SER A 645 17.84 -13.55 9.03
CA SER A 645 17.98 -14.73 9.88
C SER A 645 16.73 -15.01 10.73
N SER A 646 15.71 -14.13 10.69
CA SER A 646 14.43 -14.36 11.38
C SER A 646 13.56 -15.44 10.75
N ILE A 647 13.76 -15.76 9.47
CA ILE A 647 13.03 -16.84 8.80
C ILE A 647 13.84 -18.13 8.90
N LYS A 648 13.21 -19.26 9.21
CA LYS A 648 13.88 -20.57 9.26
C LYS A 648 14.49 -20.92 7.90
N GLN A 649 15.69 -21.51 7.89
CA GLN A 649 16.28 -22.06 6.68
C GLN A 649 15.34 -23.11 6.05
N GLY A 650 15.24 -23.11 4.72
CA GLY A 650 14.29 -23.92 3.95
C GLY A 650 12.91 -23.29 3.79
N VAL A 651 12.65 -22.13 4.41
CA VAL A 651 11.36 -21.43 4.38
C VAL A 651 11.54 -20.02 3.80
N VAL A 652 10.58 -19.57 3.01
CA VAL A 652 10.51 -18.19 2.48
C VAL A 652 9.15 -17.57 2.76
N PHE A 653 9.10 -16.25 2.89
CA PHE A 653 7.86 -15.53 3.22
C PHE A 653 7.51 -14.46 2.19
N LEU A 654 6.23 -14.44 1.77
CA LEU A 654 5.63 -13.39 0.95
C LEU A 654 4.39 -12.77 1.65
N PRO A 655 4.29 -11.44 1.75
CA PRO A 655 3.06 -10.79 2.18
C PRO A 655 2.00 -10.81 1.08
N MET A 656 0.74 -11.13 1.42
CA MET A 656 -0.31 -11.31 0.39
C MET A 656 -0.93 -10.01 -0.16
N HIS A 657 -0.57 -8.86 0.40
CA HIS A 657 -1.44 -7.67 0.35
C HIS A 657 -1.63 -7.07 -1.04
N TRP A 658 -0.67 -7.30 -1.93
CA TRP A 658 -0.60 -6.69 -3.25
C TRP A 658 -1.37 -7.53 -4.29
N GLY A 659 -2.26 -6.85 -5.01
CA GLY A 659 -2.90 -7.35 -6.23
C GLY A 659 -2.03 -7.13 -7.46
N LYS A 660 -2.67 -6.86 -8.60
CA LYS A 660 -2.00 -6.31 -9.77
C LYS A 660 -1.48 -4.91 -9.46
N ILE A 661 -0.22 -4.66 -9.82
CA ILE A 661 0.31 -3.30 -9.92
C ILE A 661 0.24 -2.93 -11.39
N LEU A 662 -0.56 -1.90 -11.69
CA LEU A 662 -0.94 -1.54 -13.06
C LEU A 662 -1.55 -2.76 -13.77
N ASN A 663 -0.85 -3.35 -14.74
CA ASN A 663 -1.30 -4.53 -15.48
C ASN A 663 -0.53 -5.82 -15.15
N SER A 664 0.43 -5.77 -14.22
CA SER A 664 1.28 -6.91 -13.86
C SER A 664 0.76 -7.62 -12.60
N ASP A 665 0.59 -8.94 -12.68
CA ASP A 665 0.13 -9.77 -11.56
C ASP A 665 1.28 -10.39 -10.74
N LEU A 666 2.53 -10.10 -11.11
CA LEU A 666 3.73 -10.69 -10.53
C LEU A 666 4.01 -10.27 -9.07
N HIS A 667 3.13 -9.50 -8.43
CA HIS A 667 3.21 -9.20 -6.99
C HIS A 667 2.21 -9.99 -6.15
N ARG A 668 1.31 -10.75 -6.78
CA ARG A 668 0.27 -11.51 -6.11
C ARG A 668 0.84 -12.81 -5.52
N ALA A 669 1.06 -12.83 -4.21
CA ALA A 669 1.57 -14.03 -3.51
C ALA A 669 0.72 -15.28 -3.79
N ASN A 670 -0.59 -15.12 -3.87
CA ASN A 670 -1.54 -16.22 -4.08
C ASN A 670 -1.57 -16.76 -5.53
N ASN A 671 -0.70 -16.26 -6.43
CA ASN A 671 -0.39 -16.96 -7.68
C ASN A 671 0.41 -18.25 -7.43
N LEU A 672 1.03 -18.40 -6.26
CA LEU A 672 1.89 -19.54 -5.91
C LEU A 672 1.18 -20.55 -4.98
N THR A 673 0.09 -20.16 -4.33
CA THR A 673 -0.57 -20.96 -3.30
C THR A 673 -1.41 -22.08 -3.91
N ASN A 674 -1.53 -23.21 -3.21
CA ASN A 674 -2.18 -24.41 -3.72
C ASN A 674 -3.72 -24.41 -3.53
N HIS A 675 -4.39 -25.35 -4.20
CA HIS A 675 -5.83 -25.61 -4.06
C HIS A 675 -6.14 -26.79 -3.13
N LEU A 676 -5.15 -27.33 -2.40
CA LEU A 676 -5.36 -28.39 -1.41
C LEU A 676 -6.20 -27.83 -0.26
N LEU A 677 -7.17 -28.62 0.19
CA LEU A 677 -8.13 -28.22 1.20
C LEU A 677 -8.13 -29.22 2.33
N ASP A 678 -8.31 -28.73 3.56
CA ASP A 678 -8.67 -29.59 4.69
C ASP A 678 -9.94 -30.40 4.37
N PRO A 679 -9.97 -31.72 4.62
CA PRO A 679 -11.07 -32.57 4.19
C PRO A 679 -12.40 -32.23 4.87
N ILE A 680 -12.37 -31.70 6.10
CA ILE A 680 -13.54 -31.39 6.93
C ILE A 680 -13.95 -29.93 6.73
N SER A 681 -13.02 -29.00 6.98
CA SER A 681 -13.31 -27.57 6.98
C SER A 681 -13.28 -26.95 5.60
N LYS A 682 -12.73 -27.66 4.60
CA LYS A 682 -12.48 -27.16 3.24
C LYS A 682 -11.63 -25.87 3.21
N GLN A 683 -10.81 -25.65 4.23
CA GLN A 683 -9.91 -24.50 4.30
C GLN A 683 -8.63 -24.77 3.48
N PRO A 684 -8.17 -23.83 2.64
CA PRO A 684 -6.97 -24.02 1.82
C PRO A 684 -5.65 -23.89 2.58
N ASP A 685 -4.65 -24.59 2.05
CA ASP A 685 -3.29 -24.71 2.59
C ASP A 685 -2.36 -23.53 2.20
N PHE A 686 -2.72 -22.30 2.61
CA PHE A 686 -1.95 -21.09 2.26
C PHE A 686 -0.56 -20.99 2.92
N LYS A 687 -0.30 -21.76 3.97
CA LYS A 687 0.95 -21.68 4.75
C LYS A 687 2.03 -22.62 4.23
N TYR A 688 1.71 -23.41 3.21
CA TYR A 688 2.63 -24.38 2.64
C TYR A 688 2.49 -24.41 1.11
N SER A 689 3.56 -24.08 0.39
CA SER A 689 3.65 -24.32 -1.04
C SER A 689 5.09 -24.60 -1.40
N ALA A 690 5.34 -25.68 -2.12
CA ALA A 690 6.68 -25.98 -2.60
C ALA A 690 7.05 -24.99 -3.70
N VAL A 691 8.17 -24.29 -3.55
CA VAL A 691 8.62 -23.27 -4.50
C VAL A 691 10.10 -23.37 -4.79
N GLN A 692 10.48 -22.78 -5.92
CA GLN A 692 11.85 -22.42 -6.23
C GLN A 692 12.02 -20.91 -6.23
N VAL A 693 13.17 -20.44 -5.76
CA VAL A 693 13.58 -19.04 -5.82
C VAL A 693 14.81 -18.94 -6.70
N GLN A 694 14.77 -18.04 -7.69
CA GLN A 694 15.89 -17.76 -8.56
C GLN A 694 16.09 -16.26 -8.67
N ARG A 695 17.35 -15.82 -8.73
CA ARG A 695 17.66 -14.45 -9.13
C ARG A 695 17.12 -14.21 -10.53
N TYR A 696 16.36 -13.14 -10.71
CA TYR A 696 15.87 -12.75 -12.02
C TYR A 696 17.05 -12.35 -12.91
N GLN A 697 17.11 -12.95 -14.11
CA GLN A 697 18.08 -12.60 -15.13
C GLN A 697 17.34 -12.13 -16.37
N LYS A 698 17.63 -10.90 -16.80
CA LYS A 698 17.15 -10.37 -18.06
C LYS A 698 18.09 -10.78 -19.21
N PRO A 699 17.61 -10.88 -20.46
CA PRO A 699 18.48 -11.01 -21.61
C PRO A 699 19.37 -9.77 -21.77
N ARG A 700 20.57 -9.95 -22.34
CA ARG A 700 21.45 -8.83 -22.70
C ARG A 700 20.78 -8.01 -23.81
N GLN A 701 20.81 -6.70 -23.67
CA GLN A 701 20.20 -5.77 -24.63
C GLN A 701 21.17 -4.67 -25.06
N LYS A 702 20.95 -4.14 -26.27
CA LYS A 702 21.53 -2.90 -26.77
C LYS A 702 20.56 -1.75 -26.59
N ILE A 703 20.95 -0.77 -25.79
CA ILE A 703 20.16 0.42 -25.47
C ILE A 703 20.75 1.60 -26.23
N VAL A 704 19.96 2.16 -27.15
CA VAL A 704 20.30 3.40 -27.83
C VAL A 704 19.61 4.57 -27.13
N ILE A 705 20.36 5.61 -26.79
CA ILE A 705 19.86 6.82 -26.13
C ILE A 705 20.03 8.00 -27.10
N ILE A 706 18.93 8.69 -27.38
CA ILE A 706 18.95 9.91 -28.21
C ILE A 706 18.91 11.14 -27.30
N GLY A 707 20.04 11.84 -27.20
CA GLY A 707 20.22 13.03 -26.36
C GLY A 707 21.16 12.77 -25.18
N ALA A 708 21.92 13.79 -24.78
CA ALA A 708 22.90 13.74 -23.68
C ALA A 708 22.61 14.77 -22.57
N GLY A 709 21.33 14.96 -22.24
CA GLY A 709 20.87 15.85 -21.19
C GLY A 709 20.87 15.21 -19.79
N ALA A 710 20.17 15.86 -18.84
CA ALA A 710 20.05 15.38 -17.47
C ALA A 710 19.37 14.00 -17.37
N GLY A 711 18.32 13.75 -18.18
CA GLY A 711 17.63 12.46 -18.22
C GLY A 711 18.53 11.31 -18.66
N ALA A 712 19.27 11.49 -19.76
CA ALA A 712 20.22 10.50 -20.26
C ALA A 712 21.36 10.23 -19.26
N CYS A 713 21.93 11.28 -18.66
CA CYS A 713 22.95 11.13 -17.63
C CYS A 713 22.42 10.37 -16.40
N GLY A 714 21.21 10.72 -15.95
CA GLY A 714 20.52 10.04 -14.86
C GLY A 714 20.30 8.55 -15.18
N PHE A 715 19.85 8.26 -16.40
CA PHE A 715 19.60 6.88 -16.83
C PHE A 715 20.89 6.06 -16.86
N VAL A 716 21.97 6.57 -17.47
CA VAL A 716 23.26 5.85 -17.49
C VAL A 716 23.73 5.53 -16.07
N LYS A 717 23.66 6.49 -15.15
CA LYS A 717 24.10 6.29 -13.76
C LYS A 717 23.23 5.24 -13.05
N SER A 718 21.91 5.43 -13.05
CA SER A 718 20.98 4.49 -12.40
C SER A 718 20.99 3.10 -13.04
N TYR A 719 21.17 3.02 -14.36
CA TYR A 719 21.23 1.74 -15.08
C TYR A 719 22.51 0.98 -14.74
N ARG A 720 23.67 1.67 -14.69
CA ARG A 720 24.96 1.02 -14.38
C ARG A 720 25.14 0.63 -12.92
N GLU A 721 24.36 1.21 -12.02
CA GLU A 721 24.23 0.71 -10.63
C GLU A 721 23.57 -0.68 -10.59
N LEU A 722 22.70 -0.99 -11.57
CA LEU A 722 21.92 -2.24 -11.62
C LEU A 722 22.47 -3.27 -12.61
N ASN A 723 23.08 -2.81 -13.72
CA ASN A 723 23.46 -3.65 -14.85
C ASN A 723 24.74 -3.18 -15.54
N THR A 724 25.72 -4.07 -15.61
CA THR A 724 27.05 -3.81 -16.16
C THR A 724 27.33 -4.54 -17.49
N THR A 725 26.34 -5.25 -18.03
CA THR A 725 26.48 -6.16 -19.18
C THR A 725 25.86 -5.64 -20.47
N ASP A 726 24.77 -4.87 -20.38
CA ASP A 726 24.09 -4.33 -21.56
C ASP A 726 24.93 -3.28 -22.27
N GLU A 727 24.78 -3.19 -23.59
CA GLU A 727 25.43 -2.17 -24.40
C GLU A 727 24.62 -0.87 -24.31
N ILE A 728 25.28 0.26 -24.06
CA ILE A 728 24.65 1.58 -24.04
C ILE A 728 25.37 2.48 -25.04
N VAL A 729 24.63 2.95 -26.04
CA VAL A 729 25.11 3.88 -27.06
C VAL A 729 24.32 5.18 -26.94
N VAL A 730 25.01 6.30 -26.79
CA VAL A 730 24.40 7.62 -26.60
C VAL A 730 24.76 8.51 -27.78
N PHE A 731 23.76 9.13 -28.40
CA PHE A 731 23.94 10.10 -29.48
C PHE A 731 23.66 11.52 -28.97
N SER A 732 24.64 12.40 -29.12
CA SER A 732 24.56 13.81 -28.72
C SER A 732 24.78 14.72 -29.93
N LYS A 733 23.79 15.56 -30.22
CA LYS A 733 23.92 16.64 -31.22
C LYS A 733 25.05 17.62 -30.88
N GLU A 734 25.30 17.87 -29.60
CA GLU A 734 26.38 18.75 -29.15
C GLU A 734 27.71 17.99 -29.08
N ASN A 735 28.79 18.63 -29.53
CA ASN A 735 30.15 18.09 -29.43
C ASN A 735 30.76 18.34 -28.04
N LEU A 736 30.05 17.98 -26.97
CA LEU A 736 30.40 18.25 -25.58
C LEU A 736 30.12 17.02 -24.69
N PRO A 737 30.79 16.87 -23.53
CA PRO A 737 30.43 15.85 -22.53
C PRO A 737 29.05 16.14 -21.91
N PHE A 738 28.53 15.22 -21.08
CA PHE A 738 27.37 15.52 -20.25
C PHE A 738 27.66 16.71 -19.33
N TYR A 739 26.78 17.71 -19.29
CA TYR A 739 26.95 18.89 -18.44
C TYR A 739 25.63 19.42 -17.86
N ASN A 740 25.73 20.19 -16.78
CA ASN A 740 24.60 20.79 -16.09
C ASN A 740 24.23 22.16 -16.69
N ARG A 741 23.25 22.15 -17.59
CA ARG A 741 22.74 23.36 -18.26
C ARG A 741 22.10 24.38 -17.31
N VAL A 742 21.61 23.94 -16.14
CA VAL A 742 20.96 24.82 -15.15
C VAL A 742 21.98 25.76 -14.48
N MET A 743 23.28 25.47 -14.61
CA MET A 743 24.36 26.27 -14.03
C MET A 743 25.03 27.20 -15.06
N LEU A 744 24.44 27.35 -16.26
CA LEU A 744 24.96 28.28 -17.27
C LEU A 744 24.97 29.75 -16.81
N PRO A 745 23.99 30.27 -16.03
CA PRO A 745 24.08 31.63 -15.47
C PRO A 745 25.35 31.85 -14.63
N ASP A 746 25.67 30.92 -13.72
CA ASP A 746 26.88 30.97 -12.89
C ASP A 746 28.18 30.84 -13.72
N TYR A 747 28.11 30.17 -14.86
CA TYR A 747 29.23 30.08 -15.80
C TYR A 747 29.48 31.41 -16.55
N ILE A 748 28.40 32.13 -16.85
CA ILE A 748 28.47 33.45 -17.50
C ILE A 748 29.07 34.47 -16.55
N SER A 749 28.60 34.55 -15.31
CA SER A 749 29.14 35.45 -14.28
C SER A 749 30.58 35.11 -13.89
N GLY A 750 31.03 33.88 -14.14
CA GLY A 750 32.34 33.38 -13.73
C GLY A 750 32.38 32.81 -12.31
N THR A 751 31.24 32.76 -11.62
CA THR A 751 31.08 32.10 -10.31
C THR A 751 31.45 30.61 -10.40
N GLN A 752 31.18 29.97 -11.54
CA GLN A 752 31.61 28.60 -11.82
C GLN A 752 32.43 28.49 -13.10
N ALA A 753 33.48 27.68 -13.05
CA ALA A 753 34.27 27.30 -14.23
C ALA A 753 33.60 26.12 -14.96
N TRP A 754 33.85 26.01 -16.28
CA TRP A 754 33.30 24.93 -17.13
C TRP A 754 33.48 23.52 -16.53
N LYS A 755 34.65 23.26 -15.92
CA LYS A 755 34.93 21.95 -15.30
C LYS A 755 33.91 21.54 -14.22
N GLN A 756 33.30 22.52 -13.53
CA GLN A 756 32.31 22.28 -12.48
C GLN A 756 30.92 21.97 -13.04
N LEU A 757 30.67 22.34 -14.31
CA LEU A 757 29.42 22.03 -15.00
C LEU A 757 29.41 20.61 -15.58
N VAL A 758 30.58 20.00 -15.83
CA VAL A 758 30.68 18.64 -16.39
C VAL A 758 30.10 17.63 -15.40
N LYS A 759 29.09 16.88 -15.85
CA LYS A 759 28.37 15.85 -15.06
C LYS A 759 28.94 14.44 -15.22
N MET A 760 29.67 14.20 -16.30
CA MET A 760 30.36 12.93 -16.58
C MET A 760 31.61 13.21 -17.39
N THR A 761 32.76 12.87 -16.82
CA THR A 761 34.08 12.98 -17.46
C THR A 761 34.33 11.82 -18.42
N ARG A 762 35.32 11.95 -19.31
CA ARG A 762 35.71 10.85 -20.23
C ARG A 762 36.14 9.58 -19.46
N GLN A 763 36.74 9.72 -18.29
CA GLN A 763 37.09 8.60 -17.43
C GLN A 763 35.84 7.89 -16.90
N GLU A 764 34.84 8.64 -16.44
CA GLU A 764 33.56 8.09 -15.99
C GLU A 764 32.75 7.46 -17.13
N GLU A 765 32.79 8.03 -18.34
CA GLU A 765 32.20 7.42 -19.55
C GLU A 765 32.77 6.00 -19.79
N GLY A 766 34.10 5.86 -19.68
CA GLY A 766 34.78 4.56 -19.76
C GLY A 766 34.41 3.62 -18.61
N ALA A 767 34.37 4.13 -17.38
CA ALA A 767 33.97 3.34 -16.20
C ALA A 767 32.53 2.83 -16.30
N HIS A 768 31.62 3.65 -16.85
CA HIS A 768 30.24 3.27 -17.14
C HIS A 768 30.07 2.44 -18.42
N ARG A 769 31.14 2.15 -19.16
CA ARG A 769 31.11 1.35 -20.40
C ARG A 769 30.01 1.82 -21.37
N ILE A 770 30.03 3.11 -21.69
CA ILE A 770 29.11 3.70 -22.67
C ILE A 770 29.86 4.15 -23.92
N THR A 771 29.20 4.06 -25.07
CA THR A 771 29.68 4.65 -26.33
C THR A 771 28.96 5.97 -26.56
N LEU A 772 29.64 7.10 -26.38
CA LEU A 772 29.07 8.43 -26.59
C LEU A 772 29.52 9.01 -27.95
N HIS A 773 28.59 9.09 -28.90
CA HIS A 773 28.79 9.80 -30.17
C HIS A 773 28.46 11.28 -30.00
N ARG A 774 29.50 12.12 -30.01
CA ARG A 774 29.40 13.58 -29.84
C ARG A 774 29.34 14.28 -31.20
N GLY A 775 28.52 15.33 -31.32
CA GLY A 775 28.30 16.02 -32.58
C GLY A 775 27.49 15.23 -33.61
N VAL A 776 26.87 14.11 -33.20
CA VAL A 776 26.11 13.21 -34.08
C VAL A 776 24.68 13.12 -33.56
N SER A 777 23.71 13.51 -34.38
CA SER A 777 22.28 13.41 -34.05
C SER A 777 21.62 12.26 -34.78
N ILE A 778 20.56 11.68 -34.20
CA ILE A 778 19.67 10.77 -34.93
C ILE A 778 18.68 11.57 -35.78
N THR A 779 18.52 11.19 -37.05
CA THR A 779 17.67 11.86 -38.05
C THR A 779 16.43 11.04 -38.39
N HIS A 780 16.49 9.70 -38.24
CA HIS A 780 15.37 8.81 -38.55
C HIS A 780 15.26 7.64 -37.55
N ILE A 781 14.04 7.20 -37.27
CA ILE A 781 13.73 6.00 -36.46
C ILE A 781 12.85 5.08 -37.30
N ASP A 782 13.35 3.89 -37.59
CA ASP A 782 12.58 2.79 -38.16
C ASP A 782 12.17 1.83 -37.03
N ARG A 783 10.89 1.87 -36.67
CA ARG A 783 10.31 1.09 -35.58
C ARG A 783 10.16 -0.38 -35.94
N SER A 784 9.78 -0.66 -37.18
CA SER A 784 9.51 -2.02 -37.66
C SER A 784 10.78 -2.86 -37.67
N ASN A 785 11.91 -2.25 -38.06
CA ASN A 785 13.21 -2.93 -38.12
C ASN A 785 14.10 -2.69 -36.88
N LYS A 786 13.61 -1.95 -35.88
CA LYS A 786 14.37 -1.52 -34.69
C LYS A 786 15.72 -0.89 -35.02
N GLN A 787 15.69 0.11 -35.91
CA GLN A 787 16.88 0.82 -36.39
C GLN A 787 16.76 2.34 -36.23
N VAL A 788 17.89 3.01 -36.06
CA VAL A 788 18.00 4.47 -36.12
C VAL A 788 19.09 4.87 -37.11
N THR A 789 18.87 5.97 -37.84
CA THR A 789 19.87 6.54 -38.77
C THR A 789 20.45 7.81 -38.16
N ASP A 790 21.78 7.91 -38.13
CA ASP A 790 22.48 9.09 -37.64
C ASP A 790 22.67 10.16 -38.73
N SER A 791 23.14 11.34 -38.33
CA SER A 791 23.37 12.49 -39.22
C SER A 791 24.47 12.28 -40.25
N ASN A 792 25.28 11.22 -40.11
CA ASN A 792 26.30 10.83 -41.07
C ASN A 792 25.77 9.74 -42.03
N GLY A 793 24.51 9.32 -41.90
CA GLY A 793 23.88 8.29 -42.71
C GLY A 793 24.14 6.86 -42.23
N HIS A 794 24.79 6.66 -41.08
CA HIS A 794 24.99 5.30 -40.55
C HIS A 794 23.73 4.79 -39.86
N VAL A 795 23.47 3.50 -40.02
CA VAL A 795 22.34 2.79 -39.43
C VAL A 795 22.79 2.02 -38.19
N HIS A 796 22.05 2.16 -37.10
CA HIS A 796 22.33 1.50 -35.82
C HIS A 796 21.08 0.72 -35.36
N THR A 797 21.26 -0.54 -34.97
CA THR A 797 20.20 -1.35 -34.35
C THR A 797 20.04 -1.05 -32.86
N TYR A 798 18.85 -1.28 -32.33
CA TYR A 798 18.57 -1.22 -30.89
C TYR A 798 17.63 -2.36 -30.46
N ASP A 799 17.75 -2.79 -29.21
CA ASP A 799 16.70 -3.57 -28.55
C ASP A 799 15.73 -2.66 -27.81
N ILE A 800 16.27 -1.61 -27.19
CA ILE A 800 15.54 -0.56 -26.47
C ILE A 800 16.01 0.81 -26.95
N LEU A 801 15.06 1.70 -27.23
CA LEU A 801 15.34 3.09 -27.59
C LEU A 801 14.86 4.03 -26.49
N LEU A 802 15.77 4.86 -25.96
CA LEU A 802 15.46 5.88 -24.96
C LEU A 802 15.58 7.28 -25.57
N MET A 803 14.45 7.95 -25.75
CA MET A 803 14.39 9.33 -26.21
C MET A 803 14.56 10.29 -25.02
N ALA A 804 15.64 11.06 -25.04
CA ALA A 804 16.00 12.04 -24.02
C ALA A 804 16.49 13.35 -24.67
N THR A 805 15.84 13.77 -25.77
CA THR A 805 16.23 14.91 -26.62
C THR A 805 16.02 16.27 -25.97
N GLY A 806 15.34 16.31 -24.81
CA GLY A 806 15.08 17.51 -24.02
C GLY A 806 14.27 18.57 -24.77
N SER A 807 14.46 19.83 -24.41
CA SER A 807 13.81 20.97 -25.07
C SER A 807 14.82 21.98 -25.65
N ARG A 808 14.35 22.81 -26.58
CA ARG A 808 15.01 24.04 -27.06
C ARG A 808 14.42 25.29 -26.39
N ALA A 809 15.11 26.43 -26.48
CA ALA A 809 14.57 27.71 -26.01
C ALA A 809 13.36 28.13 -26.86
N ALA A 810 12.34 28.70 -26.23
CA ALA A 810 11.26 29.36 -26.94
C ALA A 810 11.71 30.75 -27.39
N THR A 811 11.39 31.11 -28.63
CA THR A 811 11.73 32.40 -29.24
C THR A 811 10.48 33.13 -29.73
N LEU A 812 10.60 34.44 -29.96
CA LEU A 812 9.58 35.17 -30.71
C LEU A 812 9.55 34.67 -32.16
N ARG A 813 8.41 34.90 -32.83
CA ARG A 813 8.33 34.74 -34.29
C ARG A 813 9.12 35.87 -34.93
N ASP A 814 9.83 35.56 -36.01
CA ASP A 814 10.50 36.57 -36.87
C ASP A 814 11.61 37.39 -36.17
N ILE A 815 12.44 36.74 -35.35
CA ILE A 815 13.65 37.37 -34.80
C ILE A 815 14.65 37.64 -35.95
N PRO A 816 15.16 38.89 -36.11
CA PRO A 816 16.14 39.19 -37.14
C PRO A 816 17.49 38.51 -36.83
N PRO A 817 18.22 38.04 -37.85
CA PRO A 817 19.50 37.36 -37.67
C PRO A 817 20.66 38.35 -37.46
N ILE A 818 20.49 39.32 -36.55
CA ILE A 818 21.53 40.29 -36.19
C ILE A 818 22.24 39.88 -34.88
N PRO A 819 23.56 40.10 -34.76
CA PRO A 819 24.28 39.93 -33.49
C PRO A 819 23.69 40.76 -32.35
N GLY A 820 23.67 40.22 -31.14
CA GLY A 820 23.10 40.87 -29.95
C GLY A 820 21.80 40.25 -29.43
N ILE A 821 21.19 39.31 -30.15
CA ILE A 821 19.98 38.60 -29.68
C ILE A 821 20.36 37.16 -29.33
N PHE A 822 20.15 36.78 -28.08
CA PHE A 822 20.61 35.50 -27.52
C PHE A 822 19.45 34.69 -26.95
N THR A 823 19.60 33.37 -26.98
CA THR A 823 18.87 32.45 -26.09
C THR A 823 19.80 31.98 -24.99
N MET A 824 19.28 31.24 -24.00
CA MET A 824 20.13 30.69 -22.95
C MET A 824 19.81 29.22 -22.69
N ARG A 825 20.37 28.31 -23.51
CA ARG A 825 20.06 26.89 -23.42
C ARG A 825 21.25 25.95 -23.63
N THR A 826 22.18 26.33 -24.49
CA THR A 826 23.40 25.55 -24.77
C THR A 826 24.64 26.28 -24.26
N ARG A 827 25.74 25.55 -24.10
CA ARG A 827 27.04 26.17 -23.82
C ARG A 827 27.44 27.16 -24.92
N MET A 828 27.17 26.84 -26.19
CA MET A 828 27.49 27.75 -27.30
C MET A 828 26.76 29.07 -27.16
N ASP A 829 25.49 29.05 -26.73
CA ASP A 829 24.72 30.26 -26.45
C ASP A 829 25.39 31.09 -25.35
N ALA A 830 25.82 30.44 -24.26
CA ALA A 830 26.48 31.09 -23.13
C ALA A 830 27.86 31.65 -23.49
N ASP A 831 28.66 30.91 -24.26
CA ASP A 831 29.98 31.33 -24.74
C ASP A 831 29.85 32.55 -25.67
N ALA A 832 28.91 32.51 -26.63
CA ALA A 832 28.64 33.61 -27.54
C ALA A 832 28.13 34.86 -26.79
N PHE A 833 27.22 34.68 -25.83
CA PHE A 833 26.72 35.77 -25.00
C PHE A 833 27.83 36.41 -24.15
N LYS A 834 28.68 35.60 -23.52
CA LYS A 834 29.80 36.07 -22.69
C LYS A 834 30.85 36.84 -23.49
N GLN A 835 31.08 36.45 -24.75
CA GLN A 835 31.98 37.17 -25.66
C GLN A 835 31.42 38.51 -26.14
N HIS A 836 30.09 38.66 -26.16
CA HIS A 836 29.42 39.86 -26.64
C HIS A 836 29.26 40.94 -25.57
N ILE A 837 29.01 40.55 -24.32
CA ILE A 837 28.69 41.50 -23.25
C ILE A 837 29.93 42.12 -22.60
N HIS A 838 29.88 43.43 -22.34
CA HIS A 838 30.87 44.14 -21.54
C HIS A 838 30.20 45.15 -20.58
N PRO A 839 30.77 45.44 -19.39
CA PRO A 839 30.19 46.40 -18.43
C PRO A 839 29.98 47.81 -18.99
N SER A 840 30.85 48.24 -19.92
CA SER A 840 30.74 49.53 -20.63
C SER A 840 29.85 49.48 -21.89
N GLY A 841 29.31 48.31 -22.25
CA GLY A 841 28.53 48.11 -23.48
C GLY A 841 27.08 48.58 -23.42
N GLY A 842 26.59 49.02 -22.25
CA GLY A 842 25.21 49.47 -22.06
C GLY A 842 24.29 48.40 -21.46
N LYS A 843 22.98 48.63 -21.50
CA LYS A 843 21.99 47.77 -20.83
C LYS A 843 21.79 46.42 -21.53
N VAL A 844 21.58 45.35 -20.78
CA VAL A 844 21.11 44.04 -21.27
C VAL A 844 19.63 43.87 -20.94
N MET A 845 18.81 43.51 -21.93
CA MET A 845 17.37 43.32 -21.74
C MET A 845 17.01 41.83 -21.74
N ILE A 846 16.45 41.34 -20.65
CA ILE A 846 16.01 39.95 -20.51
C ILE A 846 14.51 39.87 -20.75
N VAL A 847 14.09 39.10 -21.74
CA VAL A 847 12.67 38.92 -22.06
C VAL A 847 12.16 37.66 -21.38
N GLY A 848 11.28 37.84 -20.40
CA GLY A 848 10.74 36.79 -19.53
C GLY A 848 11.26 36.86 -18.09
N GLY A 849 10.41 37.28 -17.17
CA GLY A 849 10.64 37.29 -15.72
C GLY A 849 10.38 35.93 -15.05
N GLY A 850 10.78 34.84 -15.70
CA GLY A 850 10.77 33.49 -15.12
C GLY A 850 12.06 33.19 -14.34
N LEU A 851 12.15 31.99 -13.75
CA LEU A 851 13.29 31.59 -12.91
C LEU A 851 14.66 31.86 -13.56
N LEU A 852 14.87 31.35 -14.78
CA LEU A 852 16.13 31.53 -15.53
C LEU A 852 16.42 33.00 -15.83
N GLY A 853 15.39 33.77 -16.21
CA GLY A 853 15.55 35.19 -16.55
C GLY A 853 15.95 36.02 -15.33
N ILE A 854 15.36 35.74 -14.17
CA ILE A 854 15.70 36.43 -12.92
C ILE A 854 17.08 36.00 -12.40
N GLU A 855 17.40 34.71 -12.43
CA GLU A 855 18.75 34.23 -12.06
C GLU A 855 19.82 34.87 -12.95
N LEU A 856 19.59 34.93 -14.26
CA LEU A 856 20.51 35.60 -15.18
C LEU A 856 20.60 37.11 -14.91
N ALA A 857 19.48 37.79 -14.62
CA ALA A 857 19.48 39.21 -14.30
C ALA A 857 20.34 39.50 -13.05
N ALA A 858 20.17 38.70 -12.00
CA ALA A 858 20.95 38.79 -10.78
C ALA A 858 22.43 38.51 -11.05
N SER A 859 22.77 37.42 -11.75
CA SER A 859 24.15 37.07 -12.09
C SER A 859 24.88 38.14 -12.92
N LEU A 860 24.17 38.82 -13.82
CA LEU A 860 24.71 39.92 -14.61
C LEU A 860 24.91 41.19 -13.77
N LYS A 861 23.98 41.48 -12.84
CA LYS A 861 24.13 42.61 -11.93
C LYS A 861 25.32 42.44 -10.99
N GLU A 862 25.59 41.21 -10.54
CA GLU A 862 26.77 40.87 -9.72
C GLU A 862 28.12 41.16 -10.42
N ILE A 863 28.14 41.18 -11.76
CA ILE A 863 29.32 41.56 -12.55
C ILE A 863 29.24 42.99 -13.11
N ASN A 864 28.43 43.86 -12.49
CA ASN A 864 28.24 45.27 -12.82
C ASN A 864 27.74 45.55 -14.24
N ILE A 865 26.93 44.66 -14.81
CA ILE A 865 26.18 44.93 -16.04
C ILE A 865 24.83 45.53 -15.68
N ASP A 866 24.42 46.58 -16.38
CA ASP A 866 23.09 47.16 -16.20
C ASP A 866 22.04 46.29 -16.91
N VAL A 867 20.95 45.94 -16.21
CA VAL A 867 20.00 44.91 -16.67
C VAL A 867 18.57 45.38 -16.47
N GLY A 868 17.74 45.14 -17.49
CA GLY A 868 16.28 45.24 -17.39
C GLY A 868 15.60 43.91 -17.72
N VAL A 869 14.46 43.63 -17.08
CA VAL A 869 13.61 42.47 -17.35
C VAL A 869 12.28 42.94 -17.92
N ILE A 870 11.92 42.41 -19.09
CA ILE A 870 10.62 42.62 -19.74
C ILE A 870 9.74 41.43 -19.42
N GLN A 871 8.57 41.70 -18.83
CA GLN A 871 7.58 40.69 -18.52
C GLN A 871 6.24 41.10 -19.10
N ARG A 872 5.69 40.23 -19.96
CA ARG A 872 4.41 40.48 -20.64
C ARG A 872 3.22 40.60 -19.69
N THR A 873 3.27 39.92 -18.55
CA THR A 873 2.19 39.94 -17.55
C THR A 873 2.53 40.92 -16.44
N SER A 874 1.58 41.20 -15.55
CA SER A 874 1.76 42.13 -14.43
C SER A 874 2.50 41.53 -13.23
N ARG A 875 3.16 40.37 -13.39
CA ARG A 875 3.73 39.57 -12.30
C ARG A 875 4.96 38.77 -12.74
N LEU A 876 6.02 38.82 -11.95
CA LEU A 876 7.19 37.95 -12.08
C LEU A 876 6.86 36.52 -11.62
N MET A 877 7.49 35.53 -12.26
CA MET A 877 7.31 34.11 -11.94
C MET A 877 5.82 33.71 -11.83
N ASP A 878 5.01 34.18 -12.78
CA ASP A 878 3.54 34.11 -12.72
C ASP A 878 2.97 32.68 -12.64
N ARG A 879 3.76 31.65 -12.96
CA ARG A 879 3.43 30.23 -12.77
C ARG A 879 3.91 29.63 -11.45
N GLN A 880 4.86 30.28 -10.77
CA GLN A 880 5.55 29.74 -9.60
C GLN A 880 5.28 30.55 -8.32
N LEU A 881 4.71 31.75 -8.42
CA LEU A 881 4.37 32.60 -7.29
C LEU A 881 2.94 33.12 -7.44
N ASP A 882 2.30 33.35 -6.30
CA ASP A 882 1.05 34.10 -6.23
C ASP A 882 1.33 35.62 -6.26
N THR A 883 0.26 36.42 -6.17
CA THR A 883 0.35 37.88 -6.31
C THR A 883 1.27 38.52 -5.27
N LEU A 884 1.17 38.11 -4.00
CA LEU A 884 2.01 38.67 -2.94
C LEU A 884 3.47 38.21 -3.09
N GLY A 885 3.71 36.94 -3.41
CA GLY A 885 5.06 36.44 -3.65
C GLY A 885 5.75 37.16 -4.82
N GLY A 886 5.02 37.40 -5.92
CA GLY A 886 5.52 38.17 -7.06
C GLY A 886 5.83 39.64 -6.73
N GLN A 887 5.02 40.26 -5.87
CA GLN A 887 5.27 41.63 -5.39
C GLN A 887 6.55 41.71 -4.54
N LEU A 888 6.72 40.80 -3.57
CA LEU A 888 7.91 40.77 -2.72
C LEU A 888 9.18 40.55 -3.54
N LEU A 889 9.11 39.71 -4.58
CA LEU A 889 10.23 39.52 -5.51
C LEU A 889 10.51 40.77 -6.34
N TYR A 890 9.49 41.50 -6.79
CA TYR A 890 9.67 42.77 -7.49
C TYR A 890 10.40 43.81 -6.63
N GLU A 891 10.00 43.96 -5.37
CA GLU A 891 10.65 44.86 -4.42
C GLU A 891 12.14 44.47 -4.22
N GLU A 892 12.43 43.17 -4.07
CA GLU A 892 13.80 42.66 -3.94
C GLU A 892 14.67 42.93 -5.17
N LEU A 893 14.14 42.77 -6.39
CA LEU A 893 14.90 43.03 -7.61
C LEU A 893 15.13 44.53 -7.85
N THR A 894 14.14 45.36 -7.48
CA THR A 894 14.23 46.82 -7.62
C THR A 894 15.28 47.38 -6.66
N ASP A 895 15.35 46.89 -5.41
CA ASP A 895 16.39 47.26 -4.44
C ASP A 895 17.81 46.91 -4.92
N ARG A 896 17.93 45.88 -5.77
CA ARG A 896 19.19 45.49 -6.42
C ARG A 896 19.50 46.31 -7.67
N GLY A 897 18.65 47.26 -8.03
CA GLY A 897 18.79 48.12 -9.21
C GLY A 897 18.59 47.37 -10.53
N ILE A 898 17.69 46.39 -10.57
CA ILE A 898 17.26 45.72 -11.80
C ILE A 898 15.93 46.33 -12.23
N ASP A 899 15.87 46.88 -13.45
CA ASP A 899 14.64 47.50 -13.97
C ASP A 899 13.64 46.43 -14.38
N ILE A 900 12.39 46.55 -13.96
CA ILE A 900 11.32 45.61 -14.34
C ILE A 900 10.24 46.35 -15.13
N ILE A 901 9.96 45.87 -16.35
CA ILE A 901 8.95 46.43 -17.25
C ILE A 901 7.83 45.40 -17.41
N TYR A 902 6.68 45.69 -16.81
CA TYR A 902 5.49 44.84 -16.87
C TYR A 902 4.55 45.21 -18.02
N ASN A 903 3.68 44.26 -18.40
CA ASN A 903 2.58 44.47 -19.34
C ASN A 903 3.02 44.99 -20.72
N ASP A 904 4.24 44.68 -21.13
CA ASP A 904 4.80 45.15 -22.39
C ASP A 904 5.57 44.03 -23.09
N GLU A 905 5.77 44.19 -24.39
CA GLU A 905 6.48 43.24 -25.24
C GLU A 905 7.32 43.99 -26.27
N ILE A 906 8.34 43.32 -26.80
CA ILE A 906 9.10 43.84 -27.93
C ILE A 906 8.19 43.87 -29.16
N ASP A 907 8.07 45.03 -29.79
CA ASP A 907 7.48 45.18 -31.13
C ASP A 907 8.56 44.91 -32.20
N ARG A 908 9.72 45.57 -32.09
CA ARG A 908 10.81 45.48 -33.08
C ARG A 908 12.19 45.59 -32.45
N PHE A 909 13.15 44.88 -33.03
CA PHE A 909 14.58 45.05 -32.75
C PHE A 909 15.16 46.15 -33.65
N ILE A 910 16.04 46.99 -33.11
CA ILE A 910 16.63 48.16 -33.79
C ILE A 910 18.12 47.92 -34.01
N GLY A 911 18.58 48.17 -35.24
CA GLY A 911 19.99 48.03 -35.67
C GLY A 911 20.11 47.33 -37.02
N GLN A 912 21.12 47.68 -37.82
CA GLN A 912 21.34 47.11 -39.16
C GLN A 912 22.40 45.98 -39.16
N THR A 913 23.55 46.21 -38.50
CA THR A 913 24.68 45.26 -38.46
C THR A 913 24.81 44.54 -37.12
N GLN A 914 24.28 45.13 -36.05
CA GLN A 914 24.21 44.61 -34.69
C GLN A 914 23.03 45.26 -33.95
N LEU A 915 22.63 44.68 -32.82
CA LEU A 915 21.59 45.25 -31.97
C LEU A 915 22.05 46.59 -31.35
N GLU A 916 21.25 47.64 -31.52
CA GLU A 916 21.45 48.96 -30.90
C GLU A 916 20.39 49.25 -29.83
N GLY A 917 19.22 48.63 -29.94
CA GLY A 917 18.12 48.80 -29.00
C GLY A 917 16.88 48.01 -29.38
N ILE A 918 15.83 48.17 -28.59
CA ILE A 918 14.51 47.57 -28.82
C ILE A 918 13.41 48.63 -28.74
N ARG A 919 12.39 48.48 -29.58
CA ARG A 919 11.14 49.23 -29.51
C ARG A 919 10.06 48.34 -28.89
N MET A 920 9.44 48.83 -27.84
CA MET A 920 8.34 48.17 -27.15
C MET A 920 7.00 48.48 -27.82
N LYS A 921 5.98 47.64 -27.59
CA LYS A 921 4.61 47.88 -28.07
C LYS A 921 3.98 49.14 -27.49
N SER A 922 4.38 49.54 -26.28
CA SER A 922 4.02 50.83 -25.69
C SER A 922 4.59 52.05 -26.43
N GLY A 923 5.52 51.85 -27.37
CA GLY A 923 6.24 52.91 -28.09
C GLY A 923 7.56 53.31 -27.46
N VAL A 924 7.85 52.82 -26.24
CA VAL A 924 9.11 53.08 -25.52
C VAL A 924 10.29 52.49 -26.29
N TYR A 925 11.35 53.28 -26.46
CA TYR A 925 12.63 52.84 -27.01
C TYR A 925 13.63 52.62 -25.88
N ILE A 926 14.30 51.48 -25.89
CA ILE A 926 15.30 51.12 -24.88
C ILE A 926 16.61 50.80 -25.62
N PRO A 927 17.67 51.62 -25.47
CA PRO A 927 18.99 51.28 -25.98
C PRO A 927 19.57 50.11 -25.19
N CYS A 928 20.07 49.08 -25.89
CA CYS A 928 20.62 47.88 -25.25
C CYS A 928 21.65 47.19 -26.14
N GLN A 929 22.72 46.68 -25.53
CA GLN A 929 23.75 45.90 -26.25
C GLN A 929 23.30 44.47 -26.57
N ALA A 930 22.42 43.91 -25.74
CA ALA A 930 21.98 42.53 -25.90
C ALA A 930 20.54 42.33 -25.41
N VAL A 931 19.83 41.41 -26.06
CA VAL A 931 18.55 40.88 -25.63
C VAL A 931 18.69 39.38 -25.38
N VAL A 932 18.25 38.91 -24.21
CA VAL A 932 18.21 37.47 -23.90
C VAL A 932 16.76 36.97 -23.84
N MET A 933 16.42 36.03 -24.70
CA MET A 933 15.12 35.39 -24.76
C MET A 933 15.03 34.26 -23.72
N SER A 934 14.20 34.47 -22.68
CA SER A 934 13.98 33.55 -21.56
C SER A 934 12.50 33.25 -21.31
N ILE A 935 11.70 33.22 -22.38
CA ILE A 935 10.23 33.06 -22.36
C ILE A 935 9.74 31.60 -22.26
N GLY A 936 10.61 30.68 -21.83
CA GLY A 936 10.32 29.26 -21.67
C GLY A 936 11.00 28.36 -22.70
N THR A 937 10.55 27.11 -22.77
CA THR A 937 11.14 26.08 -23.63
C THR A 937 10.09 25.32 -24.45
N VAL A 938 10.53 24.72 -25.56
CA VAL A 938 9.72 23.87 -26.45
C VAL A 938 10.36 22.47 -26.51
N PRO A 939 9.63 21.41 -26.14
CA PRO A 939 10.11 20.03 -26.26
C PRO A 939 10.52 19.66 -27.69
N ASN A 940 11.63 18.93 -27.85
CA ASN A 940 12.11 18.45 -29.16
C ASN A 940 11.45 17.10 -29.50
N ILE A 941 10.26 17.14 -30.12
CA ILE A 941 9.43 15.96 -30.41
C ILE A 941 9.34 15.62 -31.90
N GLU A 942 10.00 16.37 -32.76
CA GLU A 942 9.89 16.24 -34.22
C GLU A 942 10.27 14.83 -34.69
N LEU A 943 11.32 14.26 -34.09
CA LEU A 943 11.77 12.89 -34.38
C LEU A 943 10.73 11.84 -33.95
N ALA A 944 10.06 12.04 -32.82
CA ALA A 944 9.02 11.13 -32.32
C ALA A 944 7.75 11.20 -33.20
N GLN A 945 7.40 12.40 -33.67
CA GLN A 945 6.30 12.62 -34.61
C GLN A 945 6.58 11.95 -35.96
N ALA A 946 7.80 12.12 -36.48
CA ALA A 946 8.23 11.44 -37.71
C ALA A 946 8.21 9.91 -37.57
N ALA A 947 8.50 9.38 -36.38
CA ALA A 947 8.38 7.96 -36.05
C ALA A 947 6.95 7.50 -35.76
N GLN A 948 5.94 8.36 -35.95
CA GLN A 948 4.53 8.06 -35.69
C GLN A 948 4.25 7.60 -34.24
N LEU A 949 5.01 8.13 -33.28
CA LEU A 949 4.71 7.95 -31.86
C LEU A 949 3.62 8.94 -31.42
N GLN A 950 2.80 8.54 -30.46
CA GLN A 950 1.75 9.41 -29.94
C GLN A 950 2.36 10.65 -29.25
N CYS A 951 2.10 11.84 -29.81
CA CYS A 951 2.62 13.11 -29.33
C CYS A 951 1.50 14.14 -29.17
N ASN A 952 1.55 14.89 -28.07
CA ASN A 952 0.76 16.12 -27.85
C ASN A 952 1.73 17.31 -27.73
N ARG A 953 1.74 18.03 -26.60
CA ARG A 953 2.79 19.00 -26.25
C ARG A 953 4.16 18.34 -25.98
N GLY A 954 4.17 17.04 -25.73
CA GLY A 954 5.34 16.18 -25.60
C GLY A 954 5.00 14.76 -26.05
N VAL A 955 5.96 13.84 -25.97
CA VAL A 955 5.73 12.41 -26.25
C VAL A 955 4.92 11.80 -25.12
N VAL A 956 3.76 11.21 -25.44
CA VAL A 956 2.87 10.62 -24.45
C VAL A 956 3.50 9.33 -23.92
N VAL A 957 3.56 9.19 -22.59
CA VAL A 957 4.13 8.02 -21.93
C VAL A 957 3.24 7.46 -20.81
N ASN A 958 3.36 6.16 -20.56
CA ASN A 958 2.72 5.47 -19.43
C ASN A 958 3.55 5.60 -18.13
N GLU A 959 3.13 4.89 -17.07
CA GLU A 959 3.76 4.90 -15.75
C GLU A 959 5.17 4.29 -15.72
N TYR A 960 5.54 3.46 -16.71
CA TYR A 960 6.90 2.97 -16.91
C TYR A 960 7.70 3.81 -17.92
N LEU A 961 7.14 4.96 -18.33
CA LEU A 961 7.69 5.89 -19.31
C LEU A 961 7.84 5.30 -20.72
N GLN A 962 7.09 4.22 -21.02
CA GLN A 962 6.98 3.67 -22.36
C GLN A 962 6.08 4.56 -23.22
N THR A 963 6.42 4.68 -24.50
CA THR A 963 5.62 5.40 -25.50
C THR A 963 4.50 4.49 -26.05
N SER A 964 3.85 4.90 -27.15
CA SER A 964 2.95 4.03 -27.92
C SER A 964 3.64 2.80 -28.53
N ASP A 965 4.97 2.72 -28.45
CA ASP A 965 5.77 1.56 -28.80
C ASP A 965 6.42 0.97 -27.53
N PRO A 966 6.25 -0.33 -27.23
CA PRO A 966 6.71 -0.93 -25.97
C PRO A 966 8.25 -0.96 -25.82
N ASP A 967 8.99 -0.86 -26.93
CA ASP A 967 10.45 -0.87 -26.97
C ASP A 967 11.06 0.54 -26.99
N ILE A 968 10.23 1.59 -27.06
CA ILE A 968 10.65 2.99 -27.07
C ILE A 968 10.15 3.71 -25.82
N TYR A 969 11.07 4.36 -25.12
CA TYR A 969 10.83 5.11 -23.90
C TYR A 969 11.11 6.59 -24.15
N ALA A 970 10.42 7.48 -23.45
CA ALA A 970 10.72 8.90 -23.45
C ALA A 970 10.83 9.45 -22.04
N ILE A 971 11.90 10.22 -21.77
CA ILE A 971 12.17 10.80 -20.45
C ILE A 971 12.64 12.26 -20.55
N GLY A 972 12.67 12.96 -19.42
CA GLY A 972 13.03 14.36 -19.31
C GLY A 972 11.90 15.29 -19.76
N GLU A 973 12.27 16.47 -20.24
CA GLU A 973 11.31 17.54 -20.56
C GLU A 973 10.40 17.22 -21.75
N MET A 974 10.74 16.20 -22.54
CA MET A 974 9.91 15.76 -23.67
C MET A 974 8.80 14.79 -23.29
N ALA A 975 8.91 14.14 -22.13
CA ALA A 975 7.97 13.11 -21.70
C ALA A 975 6.72 13.73 -21.07
N ALA A 976 5.58 13.52 -21.71
CA ALA A 976 4.26 13.94 -21.24
C ALA A 976 3.60 12.79 -20.47
N PHE A 977 3.64 12.86 -19.15
CA PHE A 977 2.99 11.88 -18.27
C PHE A 977 1.68 12.48 -17.73
N ASN A 978 0.55 11.79 -17.95
CA ASN A 978 -0.79 12.27 -17.59
C ASN A 978 -1.07 13.72 -18.07
N GLY A 979 -0.60 14.05 -19.28
CA GLY A 979 -0.76 15.39 -19.88
C GLY A 979 0.18 16.47 -19.32
N VAL A 980 1.07 16.13 -18.38
CA VAL A 980 1.97 17.07 -17.71
C VAL A 980 3.41 16.91 -18.23
N LEU A 981 4.05 18.05 -18.50
CA LEU A 981 5.48 18.17 -18.77
C LEU A 981 6.15 18.79 -17.54
N TYR A 982 7.04 18.06 -16.87
CA TYR A 982 7.61 18.53 -15.61
C TYR A 982 8.72 19.56 -15.79
N GLY A 983 9.50 19.49 -16.87
CA GLY A 983 10.45 20.56 -17.19
C GLY A 983 11.64 20.73 -16.23
N ILE A 984 11.85 19.81 -15.27
CA ILE A 984 12.85 19.95 -14.19
C ILE A 984 13.81 18.77 -14.11
N THR A 985 15.06 19.03 -13.71
CA THR A 985 16.13 18.02 -13.57
C THR A 985 15.73 16.89 -12.62
N ALA A 986 15.09 17.20 -11.49
CA ALA A 986 14.66 16.19 -10.52
C ALA A 986 13.67 15.19 -11.14
N ALA A 987 12.74 15.67 -11.98
CA ALA A 987 11.80 14.80 -12.68
C ALA A 987 12.51 13.92 -13.71
N ALA A 988 13.46 14.47 -14.47
CA ALA A 988 14.25 13.70 -15.44
C ALA A 988 15.05 12.57 -14.75
N GLU A 989 15.65 12.83 -13.58
CA GLU A 989 16.36 11.83 -12.79
C GLU A 989 15.40 10.76 -12.22
N GLN A 990 14.22 11.15 -11.74
CA GLN A 990 13.19 10.21 -11.26
C GLN A 990 12.66 9.30 -12.38
N GLN A 991 12.33 9.88 -13.54
CA GLN A 991 11.88 9.14 -14.71
C GLN A 991 12.96 8.15 -15.18
N ALA A 992 14.22 8.60 -15.24
CA ALA A 992 15.35 7.75 -15.59
C ALA A 992 15.52 6.56 -14.62
N ALA A 993 15.39 6.80 -13.31
CA ALA A 993 15.49 5.75 -12.31
C ALA A 993 14.37 4.70 -12.45
N VAL A 994 13.14 5.14 -12.73
CA VAL A 994 12.01 4.22 -12.99
C VAL A 994 12.27 3.35 -14.21
N VAL A 995 12.70 3.93 -15.34
CA VAL A 995 13.01 3.15 -16.55
C VAL A 995 14.15 2.16 -16.28
N ALA A 996 15.20 2.60 -15.58
CA ALA A 996 16.33 1.73 -15.25
C ALA A 996 15.92 0.54 -14.38
N GLN A 997 15.08 0.76 -13.36
CA GLN A 997 14.55 -0.29 -12.48
C GLN A 997 13.64 -1.26 -13.25
N TYR A 998 12.69 -0.73 -14.02
CA TYR A 998 11.75 -1.52 -14.82
C TYR A 998 12.47 -2.42 -15.84
N LEU A 999 13.42 -1.86 -16.59
CA LEU A 999 14.22 -2.62 -17.57
C LEU A 999 15.07 -3.72 -16.92
N ASN A 1000 15.39 -3.60 -15.62
CA ASN A 1000 16.11 -4.61 -14.84
C ASN A 1000 15.17 -5.55 -14.05
N GLY A 1001 13.86 -5.49 -14.31
CA GLY A 1001 12.86 -6.42 -13.79
C GLY A 1001 12.12 -5.98 -12.54
N ASP A 1002 12.44 -4.82 -11.97
CA ASP A 1002 11.68 -4.28 -10.83
C ASP A 1002 10.39 -3.60 -11.31
N ILE A 1003 9.36 -4.41 -11.46
CA ILE A 1003 8.02 -3.99 -11.88
C ILE A 1003 7.22 -3.27 -10.78
N SER A 1004 7.72 -3.23 -9.53
CA SER A 1004 7.04 -2.57 -8.41
C SER A 1004 7.18 -1.05 -8.45
N GLN A 1005 8.15 -0.56 -9.21
CA GLN A 1005 8.51 0.86 -9.28
C GLN A 1005 7.94 1.46 -10.57
N TYR A 1006 7.12 2.48 -10.41
CA TYR A 1006 6.46 3.17 -11.50
C TYR A 1006 6.32 4.65 -11.17
N TYR A 1007 6.28 5.47 -12.21
CA TYR A 1007 6.27 6.92 -12.08
C TYR A 1007 4.86 7.42 -11.72
N GLN A 1008 4.77 8.22 -10.66
CA GLN A 1008 3.51 8.79 -10.16
C GLN A 1008 3.40 10.30 -10.42
N GLY A 1009 4.33 10.85 -11.20
CA GLY A 1009 4.54 12.29 -11.33
C GLY A 1009 5.56 12.84 -10.32
N SER A 1010 6.20 13.94 -10.69
CA SER A 1010 7.17 14.63 -9.83
C SER A 1010 6.53 15.82 -9.13
N LEU A 1011 7.08 16.22 -7.99
CA LEU A 1011 6.69 17.48 -7.36
C LEU A 1011 7.28 18.64 -8.17
N PHE A 1012 6.44 19.61 -8.57
CA PHE A 1012 6.94 20.90 -9.05
C PHE A 1012 7.62 21.63 -7.89
N MET A 1013 8.90 21.93 -8.06
CA MET A 1013 9.69 22.63 -7.06
C MET A 1013 10.53 23.70 -7.76
N ASN A 1014 10.41 24.93 -7.28
CA ASN A 1014 11.16 26.06 -7.81
C ASN A 1014 11.92 26.70 -6.66
N ILE A 1015 13.22 26.93 -6.84
CA ILE A 1015 14.08 27.57 -5.86
C ILE A 1015 14.86 28.63 -6.62
N LEU A 1016 14.69 29.90 -6.23
CA LEU A 1016 15.42 31.00 -6.85
C LEU A 1016 16.85 31.01 -6.31
N LYS A 1017 17.83 30.87 -7.20
CA LYS A 1017 19.25 30.93 -6.84
C LYS A 1017 19.76 32.36 -6.97
N MET A 1018 19.44 33.18 -5.98
CA MET A 1018 19.94 34.55 -5.89
C MET A 1018 20.60 34.74 -4.53
N HIS A 1019 21.84 35.24 -4.51
CA HIS A 1019 22.57 35.43 -3.26
C HIS A 1019 21.83 36.39 -2.32
N GLY A 1020 21.60 35.98 -1.07
CA GLY A 1020 20.88 36.77 -0.06
C GLY A 1020 19.35 36.73 -0.14
N THR A 1021 18.75 35.95 -1.05
CA THR A 1021 17.29 35.83 -1.17
C THR A 1021 16.84 34.40 -1.00
N ASP A 1022 16.07 34.15 0.05
CA ASP A 1022 15.40 32.88 0.26
C ASP A 1022 14.01 32.92 -0.35
N LEU A 1023 13.85 32.23 -1.49
CA LEU A 1023 12.56 32.08 -2.16
C LEU A 1023 12.43 30.68 -2.76
N CYS A 1024 11.38 29.97 -2.39
CA CYS A 1024 10.99 28.73 -3.05
C CYS A 1024 9.47 28.54 -3.09
N SER A 1025 9.03 27.75 -4.08
CA SER A 1025 7.66 27.27 -4.17
C SER A 1025 7.61 25.79 -4.48
N LEU A 1026 6.58 25.13 -3.95
CA LEU A 1026 6.35 23.69 -3.98
C LEU A 1026 4.91 23.44 -4.38
N GLY A 1027 4.68 22.57 -5.36
CA GLY A 1027 3.32 22.14 -5.74
C GLY A 1027 2.43 23.31 -6.21
N MET A 1028 1.23 23.41 -5.63
CA MET A 1028 0.28 24.46 -5.96
C MET A 1028 0.68 25.81 -5.33
N VAL A 1029 0.51 26.89 -6.08
CA VAL A 1029 0.86 28.25 -5.64
C VAL A 1029 -0.38 29.14 -5.48
N GLU A 1030 -1.44 28.83 -6.22
CA GLU A 1030 -2.75 29.47 -6.11
C GLU A 1030 -3.76 28.50 -5.46
N THR A 1031 -4.56 29.02 -4.54
CA THR A 1031 -5.59 28.24 -3.85
C THR A 1031 -6.86 28.22 -4.71
N PRO A 1032 -7.37 27.06 -5.13
CA PRO A 1032 -8.62 26.98 -5.89
C PRO A 1032 -9.79 27.56 -5.10
N LYS A 1033 -10.80 28.07 -5.82
CA LYS A 1033 -12.08 28.52 -5.23
C LYS A 1033 -12.99 27.32 -4.92
N ASP A 1034 -12.47 26.37 -4.16
CA ASP A 1034 -13.14 25.16 -3.72
C ASP A 1034 -13.01 25.05 -2.19
N PRO A 1035 -14.11 24.96 -1.44
CA PRO A 1035 -14.09 24.81 0.02
C PRO A 1035 -13.30 23.61 0.56
N ALA A 1036 -13.00 22.60 -0.28
CA ALA A 1036 -12.14 21.48 0.10
C ALA A 1036 -10.65 21.88 0.25
N TYR A 1037 -10.28 23.05 -0.27
CA TYR A 1037 -8.95 23.63 -0.13
C TYR A 1037 -8.92 24.64 1.02
N GLU A 1038 -7.87 24.55 1.83
CA GLU A 1038 -7.59 25.49 2.91
C GLU A 1038 -6.29 26.22 2.62
N GLU A 1039 -6.23 27.48 3.05
CA GLU A 1039 -5.05 28.32 2.96
C GLU A 1039 -4.59 28.71 4.37
N VAL A 1040 -3.30 28.51 4.66
CA VAL A 1040 -2.67 28.90 5.91
C VAL A 1040 -1.52 29.84 5.59
N VAL A 1041 -1.59 31.07 6.11
CA VAL A 1041 -0.68 32.16 5.73
C VAL A 1041 -0.03 32.81 6.95
N PHE A 1042 1.27 33.06 6.86
CA PHE A 1042 2.04 33.88 7.80
C PHE A 1042 2.87 34.91 7.03
N ILE A 1043 2.76 36.18 7.39
CA ILE A 1043 3.39 37.31 6.68
C ILE A 1043 4.03 38.28 7.68
N ASP A 1044 5.28 38.66 7.43
CA ASP A 1044 5.94 39.85 7.98
C ASP A 1044 6.50 40.67 6.80
N LYS A 1045 5.73 41.67 6.36
CA LYS A 1045 6.07 42.47 5.17
C LYS A 1045 7.36 43.27 5.36
N ALA A 1046 7.60 43.80 6.55
CA ALA A 1046 8.77 44.64 6.83
C ALA A 1046 10.07 43.83 6.72
N LYS A 1047 10.03 42.54 7.08
CA LYS A 1047 11.16 41.60 6.93
C LYS A 1047 11.13 40.79 5.64
N ARG A 1048 10.20 41.06 4.71
CA ARG A 1048 9.94 40.26 3.50
C ARG A 1048 9.76 38.75 3.79
N TYR A 1049 9.17 38.43 4.94
CA TYR A 1049 8.83 37.05 5.28
C TYR A 1049 7.44 36.72 4.76
N TYR A 1050 7.33 35.66 3.97
CA TYR A 1050 6.04 35.16 3.50
C TYR A 1050 6.03 33.64 3.47
N LYS A 1051 5.09 33.04 4.19
CA LYS A 1051 4.83 31.61 4.19
C LYS A 1051 3.37 31.38 3.88
N LYS A 1052 3.11 30.61 2.83
CA LYS A 1052 1.77 30.15 2.46
C LYS A 1052 1.80 28.64 2.31
N CYS A 1053 0.80 27.98 2.89
CA CYS A 1053 0.56 26.55 2.77
C CYS A 1053 -0.84 26.33 2.23
N ILE A 1054 -0.97 25.51 1.19
CA ILE A 1054 -2.24 25.10 0.59
C ILE A 1054 -2.48 23.65 0.99
N ILE A 1055 -3.62 23.41 1.64
CA ILE A 1055 -3.99 22.10 2.17
C ILE A 1055 -5.24 21.63 1.42
N HIS A 1056 -5.27 20.36 1.03
CA HIS A 1056 -6.45 19.72 0.45
C HIS A 1056 -6.65 18.36 1.11
N GLN A 1057 -7.83 18.12 1.68
CA GLN A 1057 -8.16 16.87 2.38
C GLN A 1057 -7.09 16.45 3.41
N ASP A 1058 -6.71 17.39 4.27
CA ASP A 1058 -5.67 17.23 5.30
C ASP A 1058 -4.26 16.89 4.75
N LYS A 1059 -3.99 17.11 3.47
CA LYS A 1059 -2.66 16.92 2.87
C LYS A 1059 -2.12 18.26 2.41
N LEU A 1060 -0.84 18.54 2.68
CA LEU A 1060 -0.17 19.70 2.08
C LEU A 1060 -0.03 19.44 0.57
N VAL A 1061 -0.57 20.33 -0.26
CA VAL A 1061 -0.53 20.22 -1.74
C VAL A 1061 0.23 21.37 -2.39
N GLY A 1062 0.55 22.41 -1.63
CA GLY A 1062 1.25 23.58 -2.12
C GLY A 1062 1.91 24.37 -1.00
N ALA A 1063 3.04 25.00 -1.30
CA ALA A 1063 3.66 25.96 -0.39
C ALA A 1063 4.48 27.03 -1.12
N ILE A 1064 4.53 28.23 -0.56
CA ILE A 1064 5.43 29.34 -0.94
C ILE A 1064 6.18 29.76 0.32
N LEU A 1065 7.51 29.81 0.25
CA LEU A 1065 8.40 30.25 1.33
C LEU A 1065 9.29 31.37 0.83
N ILE A 1066 9.21 32.56 1.45
CA ILE A 1066 10.03 33.73 1.18
C ILE A 1066 10.61 34.26 2.50
N GLY A 1067 11.88 34.60 2.51
CA GLY A 1067 12.62 35.10 3.67
C GLY A 1067 13.13 34.01 4.62
N ASP A 1068 12.56 32.80 4.57
CA ASP A 1068 13.01 31.62 5.31
C ASP A 1068 12.52 30.34 4.63
N LYS A 1069 13.46 29.49 4.22
CA LYS A 1069 13.18 28.20 3.55
C LYS A 1069 13.58 26.98 4.38
N SER A 1070 13.78 27.15 5.69
CA SER A 1070 14.23 26.08 6.60
C SER A 1070 13.34 24.83 6.59
N GLU A 1071 12.05 24.98 6.33
CA GLU A 1071 11.06 23.89 6.27
C GLU A 1071 10.88 23.30 4.86
N PHE A 1072 11.63 23.78 3.85
CA PHE A 1072 11.51 23.34 2.46
C PHE A 1072 11.54 21.81 2.32
N ILE A 1073 12.47 21.14 3.01
CA ILE A 1073 12.64 19.68 2.93
C ILE A 1073 11.42 18.98 3.53
N GLU A 1074 10.95 19.43 4.69
CA GLU A 1074 9.78 18.87 5.36
C GLU A 1074 8.52 19.05 4.51
N PHE A 1075 8.29 20.24 3.96
CA PHE A 1075 7.11 20.51 3.11
C PHE A 1075 7.18 19.75 1.80
N ARG A 1076 8.36 19.64 1.19
CA ARG A 1076 8.58 18.78 0.02
C ARG A 1076 8.16 17.35 0.32
N ASP A 1077 8.61 16.78 1.44
CA ASP A 1077 8.32 15.39 1.78
C ASP A 1077 6.83 15.19 2.07
N LEU A 1078 6.19 16.11 2.79
CA LEU A 1078 4.75 16.09 3.02
C LEU A 1078 3.95 16.10 1.71
N ILE A 1079 4.30 16.97 0.76
CA ILE A 1079 3.60 17.09 -0.52
C ILE A 1079 3.89 15.89 -1.43
N GLN A 1080 5.17 15.54 -1.59
CA GLN A 1080 5.60 14.47 -2.50
C GLN A 1080 5.07 13.10 -2.07
N GLN A 1081 5.08 12.82 -0.77
CA GLN A 1081 4.57 11.56 -0.21
C GLN A 1081 3.07 11.61 0.09
N ARG A 1082 2.43 12.77 -0.09
CA ARG A 1082 1.01 13.04 0.16
C ARG A 1082 0.59 12.61 1.57
N ILE A 1083 1.42 12.93 2.57
CA ILE A 1083 1.21 12.56 3.97
C ILE A 1083 0.07 13.39 4.55
N GLU A 1084 -0.88 12.73 5.21
CA GLU A 1084 -1.92 13.39 5.98
C GLU A 1084 -1.31 14.18 7.16
N LEU A 1085 -1.70 15.42 7.37
CA LEU A 1085 -1.08 16.34 8.33
C LEU A 1085 -1.46 15.99 9.77
N SER A 1086 -2.72 15.66 10.05
CA SER A 1086 -3.23 15.50 11.42
C SER A 1086 -2.76 16.65 12.34
N ASP A 1087 -2.11 16.34 13.46
CA ASP A 1087 -1.62 17.34 14.42
C ASP A 1087 -0.57 18.28 13.83
N LYS A 1088 0.21 17.83 12.81
CA LYS A 1088 1.18 18.68 12.11
C LYS A 1088 0.55 19.88 11.43
N ARG A 1089 -0.76 19.84 11.17
CA ARG A 1089 -1.49 20.99 10.60
C ARG A 1089 -1.32 22.24 11.47
N LEU A 1090 -1.28 22.09 12.79
CA LEU A 1090 -1.11 23.20 13.74
C LEU A 1090 0.34 23.73 13.79
N GLU A 1091 1.30 22.89 13.39
CA GLU A 1091 2.73 23.22 13.38
C GLU A 1091 3.12 24.05 12.14
N LEU A 1092 2.33 24.03 11.07
CA LEU A 1092 2.63 24.77 9.82
C LEU A 1092 2.86 26.28 10.01
N LEU A 1093 2.28 26.88 11.06
CA LEU A 1093 2.45 28.31 11.38
C LEU A 1093 3.59 28.59 12.35
N ARG A 1094 4.08 27.59 13.09
CA ARG A 1094 5.05 27.75 14.18
C ARG A 1094 6.34 27.06 13.80
N SER A 1095 7.31 27.79 13.23
CA SER A 1095 8.67 27.24 13.09
C SER A 1095 9.34 27.18 14.46
N GLY A 1096 9.26 26.02 15.12
CA GLY A 1096 9.97 25.75 16.37
C GLY A 1096 11.48 25.47 16.18
N LYS A 1097 11.94 25.36 14.93
CA LYS A 1097 13.32 25.00 14.57
C LYS A 1097 14.12 26.25 14.24
N LYS A 1098 15.18 26.53 15.02
CA LYS A 1098 16.26 27.43 14.56
C LYS A 1098 17.02 26.72 13.45
N GLY A 1099 17.18 27.36 12.29
CA GLY A 1099 17.98 26.82 11.19
C GLY A 1099 19.41 26.52 11.65
N THR A 1100 19.97 25.38 11.22
CA THR A 1100 21.37 25.05 11.49
C THR A 1100 22.27 26.07 10.79
N PRO A 1101 23.21 26.71 11.49
CA PRO A 1101 24.10 27.69 10.86
C PRO A 1101 24.98 27.03 9.79
N VAL A 1102 25.20 27.76 8.69
CA VAL A 1102 26.12 27.37 7.62
C VAL A 1102 27.54 27.41 8.17
N ILE A 1103 28.24 26.27 8.17
CA ILE A 1103 29.63 26.18 8.60
C ILE A 1103 30.54 26.08 7.37
N GLY A 1104 31.46 27.02 7.22
CA GLY A 1104 32.39 27.07 6.09
C GLY A 1104 31.75 27.55 4.79
N LYS A 1105 32.37 27.24 3.64
CA LYS A 1105 31.90 27.66 2.32
C LYS A 1105 30.51 27.07 2.04
N LEU A 1106 29.56 27.88 1.57
CA LEU A 1106 28.24 27.41 1.16
C LEU A 1106 28.37 26.42 -0.02
N VAL A 1107 27.86 25.20 0.17
CA VAL A 1107 27.86 24.14 -0.86
C VAL A 1107 26.45 23.94 -1.43
N CYS A 1108 25.40 23.98 -0.60
CA CYS A 1108 24.02 23.84 -1.02
C CYS A 1108 23.19 25.08 -0.67
N SER A 1109 22.85 25.89 -1.67
CA SER A 1109 21.93 27.03 -1.48
C SER A 1109 20.53 26.55 -1.10
N CYS A 1110 20.02 25.46 -1.68
CA CYS A 1110 18.66 24.96 -1.41
C CYS A 1110 18.42 24.60 0.06
N GLY A 1111 19.37 23.91 0.69
CA GLY A 1111 19.28 23.46 2.09
C GLY A 1111 20.05 24.35 3.07
N ASN A 1112 20.66 25.44 2.59
CA ASN A 1112 21.57 26.30 3.34
C ASN A 1112 22.66 25.48 4.08
N VAL A 1113 23.41 24.67 3.32
CA VAL A 1113 24.42 23.74 3.87
C VAL A 1113 25.82 24.15 3.43
N GLY A 1114 26.72 24.32 4.40
CA GLY A 1114 28.13 24.59 4.17
C GLY A 1114 29.00 23.33 4.15
N GLU A 1115 30.21 23.47 3.64
CA GLU A 1115 31.24 22.42 3.59
C GLU A 1115 31.51 21.82 4.97
N GLY A 1116 31.59 22.66 6.01
CA GLY A 1116 31.81 22.22 7.39
C GLY A 1116 30.67 21.36 7.93
N ASN A 1117 29.41 21.68 7.59
CA ASN A 1117 28.26 20.86 7.97
C ASN A 1117 28.34 19.46 7.34
N ILE A 1118 28.81 19.38 6.08
CA ILE A 1118 28.97 18.12 5.36
C ILE A 1118 30.09 17.28 5.99
N LEU A 1119 31.25 17.89 6.24
CA LEU A 1119 32.41 17.22 6.84
C LEU A 1119 32.09 16.67 8.24
N GLU A 1120 31.31 17.41 9.04
CA GLU A 1120 30.86 16.95 10.35
C GLU A 1120 30.00 15.69 10.26
N LYS A 1121 29.07 15.62 9.29
CA LYS A 1121 28.24 14.43 9.09
C LYS A 1121 29.02 13.23 8.58
N ILE A 1122 30.02 13.44 7.72
CA ILE A 1122 30.94 12.39 7.29
C ILE A 1122 31.67 11.80 8.51
N LYS A 1123 32.19 12.66 9.39
CA LYS A 1123 32.85 12.23 10.64
C LYS A 1123 31.91 11.45 11.58
N SER A 1124 30.61 11.76 11.58
CA SER A 1124 29.60 11.05 12.37
C SER A 1124 29.12 9.70 11.79
N GLY A 1125 29.77 9.19 10.73
CA GLY A 1125 29.49 7.86 10.16
C GLY A 1125 28.70 7.86 8.85
N CYS A 1126 28.45 9.02 8.23
CA CYS A 1126 27.78 9.07 6.92
C CYS A 1126 28.78 8.84 5.77
N HIS A 1127 28.93 7.59 5.32
CA HIS A 1127 29.94 7.20 4.31
C HIS A 1127 29.40 6.99 2.90
N THR A 1128 28.10 7.22 2.66
CA THR A 1128 27.51 7.13 1.32
C THR A 1128 26.86 8.44 0.93
N LEU A 1129 26.89 8.77 -0.37
CA LEU A 1129 26.29 10.02 -0.88
C LEU A 1129 24.79 10.15 -0.52
N PRO A 1130 23.95 9.11 -0.68
CA PRO A 1130 22.54 9.20 -0.29
C PRO A 1130 22.35 9.47 1.20
N ALA A 1131 23.04 8.73 2.08
CA ALA A 1131 22.94 8.92 3.52
C ALA A 1131 23.40 10.33 3.94
N LEU A 1132 24.48 10.83 3.33
CA LEU A 1132 25.00 12.16 3.60
C LEU A 1132 24.05 13.27 3.13
N CYS A 1133 23.46 13.14 1.93
CA CYS A 1133 22.46 14.08 1.43
C CYS A 1133 21.22 14.09 2.33
N GLN A 1134 20.80 12.92 2.83
CA GLN A 1134 19.66 12.80 3.75
C GLN A 1134 19.97 13.43 5.11
N ALA A 1135 21.17 13.21 5.66
CA ALA A 1135 21.56 13.72 6.97
C ALA A 1135 21.83 15.24 6.98
N THR A 1136 22.32 15.80 5.87
CA THR A 1136 22.67 17.22 5.77
C THR A 1136 21.58 18.07 5.10
N GLY A 1137 20.69 17.46 4.31
CA GLY A 1137 19.79 18.16 3.40
C GLY A 1137 20.45 18.67 2.11
N ALA A 1138 21.77 18.56 1.96
CA ALA A 1138 22.46 18.96 0.73
C ALA A 1138 22.06 18.05 -0.44
N GLY A 1139 21.81 18.63 -1.61
CA GLY A 1139 21.45 17.87 -2.82
C GLY A 1139 20.00 17.38 -2.87
N MET A 1140 19.21 17.67 -1.83
CA MET A 1140 17.80 17.25 -1.69
C MET A 1140 16.82 18.23 -2.37
N GLY A 1141 17.23 19.48 -2.65
CA GLY A 1141 16.45 20.45 -3.43
C GLY A 1141 16.60 20.28 -4.94
N CYS A 1142 17.26 21.23 -5.60
CA CYS A 1142 17.48 21.18 -7.06
C CYS A 1142 18.54 20.15 -7.51
N GLY A 1143 19.30 19.58 -6.57
CA GLY A 1143 20.34 18.58 -6.84
C GLY A 1143 21.66 19.12 -7.42
N SER A 1144 21.79 20.44 -7.65
CA SER A 1144 22.97 21.03 -8.31
C SER A 1144 24.29 20.80 -7.56
N CYS A 1145 24.25 20.76 -6.23
CA CYS A 1145 25.44 20.60 -5.39
C CYS A 1145 25.87 19.14 -5.17
N LYS A 1146 25.10 18.14 -5.63
CA LYS A 1146 25.42 16.71 -5.44
C LYS A 1146 26.85 16.34 -5.87
N PRO A 1147 27.40 16.85 -7.00
CA PRO A 1147 28.78 16.57 -7.40
C PRO A 1147 29.81 17.09 -6.39
N GLU A 1148 29.62 18.30 -5.85
CA GLU A 1148 30.52 18.89 -4.84
C GLU A 1148 30.42 18.13 -3.51
N VAL A 1149 29.21 17.75 -3.09
CA VAL A 1149 29.00 16.90 -1.91
C VAL A 1149 29.72 15.55 -2.07
N LYS A 1150 29.62 14.93 -3.25
CA LYS A 1150 30.29 13.66 -3.56
C LYS A 1150 31.81 13.82 -3.53
N ALA A 1151 32.35 14.88 -4.13
CA ALA A 1151 33.79 15.15 -4.11
C ALA A 1151 34.32 15.34 -2.68
N LEU A 1152 33.57 16.02 -1.81
CA LEU A 1152 33.91 16.17 -0.39
C LEU A 1152 33.89 14.83 0.36
N LEU A 1153 32.89 13.98 0.08
CA LEU A 1153 32.81 12.64 0.64
C LEU A 1153 33.99 11.76 0.22
N GLU A 1154 34.27 11.68 -1.08
CA GLU A 1154 35.37 10.87 -1.63
C GLU A 1154 36.73 11.33 -1.11
N LYS A 1155 36.97 12.65 -1.10
CA LYS A 1155 38.20 13.24 -0.55
C LYS A 1155 38.37 12.92 0.93
N SER A 1156 37.29 12.96 1.71
CA SER A 1156 37.33 12.68 3.14
C SER A 1156 37.59 11.19 3.43
N ILE A 1157 36.91 10.29 2.71
CA ILE A 1157 37.12 8.84 2.83
C ILE A 1157 38.55 8.48 2.47
N ALA A 1158 39.07 9.00 1.35
CA ALA A 1158 40.45 8.76 0.94
C ALA A 1158 41.47 9.20 2.01
N LYS A 1159 41.20 10.32 2.69
CA LYS A 1159 42.06 10.82 3.78
C LYS A 1159 42.08 9.87 4.97
N THR A 1160 40.92 9.34 5.39
CA THR A 1160 40.80 8.36 6.48
C THR A 1160 41.47 7.03 6.14
N THR A 1161 41.40 6.57 4.87
CA THR A 1161 42.11 5.35 4.43
C THR A 1161 43.62 5.53 4.44
N THR A 1162 44.12 6.75 4.22
CA THR A 1162 45.57 7.03 4.23
C THR A 1162 46.11 7.13 5.66
N GLU A 1163 45.32 7.67 6.59
CA GLU A 1163 45.66 7.75 8.03
C GLU A 1163 45.65 6.38 8.73
N LEU A 1164 44.79 5.43 8.31
CA LEU A 1164 44.76 4.05 8.84
C LEU A 1164 45.87 3.13 8.30
N VAL A 1165 46.56 3.54 7.23
CA VAL A 1165 47.71 2.80 6.64
C VAL A 1165 49.05 3.39 7.11
N SER A 1166 49.01 4.54 7.79
CA SER A 1166 50.19 5.23 8.35
C SER A 1166 50.24 5.20 9.90
N SER A 1167 49.30 4.48 10.53
CA SER A 1167 49.28 4.08 11.94
C SER A 1167 49.38 2.56 12.04
#